data_AF-A0A2M9WN77-F1
#
_entry.id   AF-A0A2M9WN77-F1
#
_cell.length_a   1.000
_cell.length_b   1.000
_cell.length_c   1.000
_cell.angle_alpha   90.00
_cell.angle_beta   90.00
_cell.angle_gamma   90.00
#
_symmetry.space_group_name_H-M   'P 1'
#
loop_
_entity.id
_entity.type
_entity.pdbx_description
1 polymer ?
#
loop_
_entity_poly.entity_id
_entity_poly.type
_entity_poly.pdbx_seq_one_letter_code
_entity_poly.pdbx_strand_id
1 'polypeptide(L)'
;MLTGKIIEPLLIKVDMRRISFYSLSDLGNYWDEHRVNTLLSRADANLSIDDILELNEVQKMTKYFKPELRNTQKYKDMLKLCREKLYKNFPQINNDNINGYFEKITFRKYRTDFFEIIEKMKRYKKLSDRGFNNLIQSSKFSIIYIMPCKELLNIWEHALYSYLEANPMYIPVVLNKYINSEEFNSNWYLPKDIDNTDSLKNLTEIYVNYPEANINVLENIAQAPNVNSFRLDDYLKYKAKKKVDHFSKQIFERNSGIKRTTMVVFSDSVRWFEVKEQGTEYKIIISKEWIDDNLDYPTLLNNFIYLFGLADVKFRSTLVSLESQTTGLEPLIHNWTTNSYKNNRVFEEKFVLQRLLIQSYYYELRRHNIRIEQICEWFFNTYIPEEFNIKGFRFNAPSSDSKYLEKCRNLFSEIDNVIRQFNLLSSLGNIDQDLLNFSSTPVDIANVKSLIPNKFVYANKEDGKVASHYLFSNQCFTSLAVKYNSKNFLDAIQNYKLEYSKIDEIDKAELDYLIQHHVVFNENDELSLNIKYIKILKEIYDYGEFEPNWYKPEEINPVLVAMKKDNLIRYGDTLLSEPELDFYYYICNSKKFTNGLDLRNKYSHSNSTLSEKENESNFYIVLLILIQLIIRINGELCWYDEQKLDKDCKNNYN
;
A
#
# COMPACT_ATOMS: atom_id res chain seq x y z
N MET A 1 -38.05 -6.22 -12.00
CA MET A 1 -39.46 -5.89 -11.73
C MET A 1 -39.83 -6.40 -10.34
N LEU A 2 -40.02 -5.49 -9.38
CA LEU A 2 -40.86 -5.66 -8.17
C LEU A 2 -41.00 -4.26 -7.55
N THR A 3 -42.02 -3.58 -8.07
CA THR A 3 -42.93 -2.59 -7.47
C THR A 3 -42.48 -1.71 -6.30
N GLY A 4 -42.66 -0.41 -6.53
CA GLY A 4 -42.46 0.66 -5.56
C GLY A 4 -43.35 0.58 -4.33
N LYS A 5 -42.80 1.10 -3.24
CA LYS A 5 -43.56 1.69 -2.14
C LYS A 5 -43.14 3.14 -2.01
N ILE A 6 -44.15 3.99 -2.09
CA ILE A 6 -44.14 5.42 -1.81
C ILE A 6 -43.57 5.59 -0.39
N ILE A 7 -42.45 6.30 -0.29
CA ILE A 7 -41.94 6.81 0.98
C ILE A 7 -42.69 8.12 1.22
N GLU A 8 -43.72 8.08 2.07
CA GLU A 8 -44.23 9.32 2.68
C GLU A 8 -43.10 9.96 3.49
N PRO A 9 -42.89 11.28 3.39
CA PRO A 9 -41.91 11.96 4.22
C PRO A 9 -42.42 11.96 5.67
N LEU A 10 -41.84 11.07 6.48
CA LEU A 10 -41.77 11.27 7.92
C LEU A 10 -41.21 12.68 8.14
N LEU A 11 -42.09 13.59 8.56
CA LEU A 11 -41.75 14.90 9.11
C LEU A 11 -40.84 14.69 10.33
N ILE A 12 -39.55 14.53 10.05
CA ILE A 12 -38.48 14.72 11.01
C ILE A 12 -38.64 16.16 11.48
N LYS A 13 -39.01 16.33 12.76
CA LYS A 13 -38.84 17.61 13.47
C LYS A 13 -37.48 18.16 13.07
N VAL A 14 -37.44 19.36 12.52
CA VAL A 14 -36.21 20.08 12.18
C VAL A 14 -35.36 20.17 13.43
N ASP A 15 -34.50 19.18 13.65
CA ASP A 15 -33.39 19.26 14.57
C ASP A 15 -32.47 20.29 13.93
N MET A 16 -32.41 21.49 14.49
CA MET A 16 -31.56 22.57 13.96
C MET A 16 -30.15 22.00 13.81
N ARG A 17 -29.67 21.88 12.56
CA ARG A 17 -28.34 21.33 12.25
C ARG A 17 -27.30 22.15 13.01
N ARG A 18 -26.68 21.54 14.03
CA ARG A 18 -25.60 22.17 14.80
C ARG A 18 -24.35 22.30 13.94
N ILE A 19 -23.58 23.36 14.17
CA ILE A 19 -22.35 23.63 13.43
C ILE A 19 -21.24 22.69 13.89
N SER A 20 -20.50 22.08 12.95
CA SER A 20 -19.38 21.17 13.25
C SER A 20 -18.33 21.24 12.16
N PHE A 21 -17.06 21.33 12.58
CA PHE A 21 -15.92 21.30 11.69
C PHE A 21 -15.32 19.90 11.63
N TYR A 22 -15.10 19.40 10.41
CA TYR A 22 -14.56 18.07 10.17
C TYR A 22 -13.10 18.14 9.71
N SER A 23 -12.84 18.79 8.58
CA SER A 23 -11.48 19.06 8.06
C SER A 23 -11.53 20.21 7.05
N LEU A 24 -10.41 20.62 6.45
CA LEU A 24 -10.43 21.62 5.37
C LEU A 24 -11.02 21.09 4.05
N SER A 25 -11.05 19.78 3.85
CA SER A 25 -11.50 19.11 2.62
C SER A 25 -12.85 18.40 2.75
N ASP A 26 -13.45 18.40 3.94
CA ASP A 26 -14.67 17.63 4.21
C ASP A 26 -15.93 18.34 3.71
N LEU A 27 -16.75 17.61 2.95
CA LEU A 27 -18.05 18.07 2.41
C LEU A 27 -19.15 18.18 3.47
N GLY A 28 -18.97 17.56 4.63
CA GLY A 28 -19.88 17.64 5.78
C GLY A 28 -19.82 18.97 6.52
N ASN A 29 -18.83 19.83 6.21
CA ASN A 29 -18.74 21.16 6.79
C ASN A 29 -19.92 22.03 6.34
N TYR A 30 -20.76 22.42 7.29
CA TYR A 30 -21.93 23.25 7.04
C TYR A 30 -21.85 24.54 7.87
N TRP A 31 -21.97 25.68 7.20
CA TRP A 31 -22.04 26.99 7.85
C TRP A 31 -23.46 27.52 7.85
N ASP A 32 -23.92 27.94 9.03
CA ASP A 32 -25.23 28.57 9.23
C ASP A 32 -25.08 29.85 10.07
N GLU A 33 -25.06 31.00 9.41
CA GLU A 33 -24.91 32.28 10.09
C GLU A 33 -26.10 32.60 11.02
N HIS A 34 -27.31 32.16 10.65
CA HIS A 34 -28.50 32.36 11.48
C HIS A 34 -28.37 31.57 12.79
N ARG A 35 -27.85 30.34 12.73
CA ARG A 35 -27.51 29.54 13.92
C ARG A 35 -26.47 30.24 14.79
N VAL A 36 -25.40 30.79 14.21
CA VAL A 36 -24.38 31.54 14.98
C VAL A 36 -24.99 32.74 15.69
N ASN A 37 -25.80 33.55 14.98
CA ASN A 37 -26.46 34.70 15.57
C ASN A 37 -27.46 34.29 16.67
N THR A 38 -28.13 33.16 16.52
CA THR A 38 -29.01 32.57 17.56
C THR A 38 -28.22 32.17 18.80
N LEU A 39 -27.04 31.57 18.64
CA LEU A 39 -26.15 31.24 19.77
C LEU A 39 -25.67 32.51 20.49
N LEU A 40 -25.32 33.56 19.74
CA LEU A 40 -24.83 34.82 20.29
C LEU A 40 -25.92 35.65 21.00
N SER A 41 -27.17 35.58 20.56
CA SER A 41 -28.30 36.32 21.18
C SER A 41 -28.93 35.60 22.38
N ARG A 42 -28.76 34.28 22.51
CA ARG A 42 -29.32 33.50 23.62
C ARG A 42 -28.77 33.96 24.99
N ALA A 43 -29.62 34.12 25.99
CA ALA A 43 -29.18 34.48 27.34
C ALA A 43 -28.25 33.41 27.94
N ASP A 44 -27.22 33.84 28.68
CA ASP A 44 -26.18 32.96 29.24
C ASP A 44 -26.76 31.80 30.08
N ALA A 45 -27.78 32.08 30.91
CA ALA A 45 -28.46 31.08 31.74
C ALA A 45 -29.18 29.99 30.95
N ASN A 46 -29.45 30.20 29.65
CA ASN A 46 -30.17 29.29 28.78
C ASN A 46 -29.25 28.50 27.84
N LEU A 47 -27.92 28.65 27.95
CA LEU A 47 -26.97 27.89 27.13
C LEU A 47 -26.82 26.47 27.66
N SER A 48 -27.04 25.49 26.78
CA SER A 48 -26.66 24.11 27.05
C SER A 48 -25.15 23.89 26.87
N ILE A 49 -24.61 22.79 27.39
CA ILE A 49 -23.19 22.46 27.16
C ILE A 49 -22.89 22.32 25.66
N ASP A 50 -23.80 21.74 24.88
CA ASP A 50 -23.64 21.63 23.43
C ASP A 50 -23.63 22.99 22.74
N ASP A 51 -24.44 23.97 23.19
CA ASP A 51 -24.40 25.32 22.63
C ASP A 51 -23.05 26.00 22.94
N ILE A 52 -22.48 25.74 24.12
CA ILE A 52 -21.16 26.25 24.49
C ILE A 52 -20.08 25.61 23.61
N LEU A 53 -20.12 24.29 23.40
CA LEU A 53 -19.16 23.57 22.55
C LEU A 53 -19.29 23.99 21.07
N GLU A 54 -20.51 24.25 20.59
CA GLU A 54 -20.77 24.74 19.24
C GLU A 54 -20.11 26.10 18.96
N LEU A 55 -19.98 26.98 19.96
CA LEU A 55 -19.23 28.25 19.83
C LEU A 55 -17.74 28.03 19.53
N ASN A 56 -17.17 26.89 19.91
CA ASN A 56 -15.80 26.52 19.56
C ASN A 56 -15.73 26.01 18.11
N GLU A 57 -16.71 25.22 17.67
CA GLU A 57 -16.79 24.72 16.29
C GLU A 57 -16.99 25.84 15.27
N VAL A 58 -17.77 26.87 15.62
CA VAL A 58 -17.86 28.11 14.83
C VAL A 58 -16.49 28.71 14.58
N GLN A 59 -15.60 28.71 15.57
CA GLN A 59 -14.24 29.22 15.40
C GLN A 59 -13.40 28.34 14.47
N LYS A 60 -13.51 27.01 14.62
CA LYS A 60 -12.80 26.05 13.75
C LYS A 60 -13.26 26.18 12.29
N MET A 61 -14.57 26.29 12.06
CA MET A 61 -15.19 26.45 10.73
C MET A 61 -14.65 27.65 9.95
N THR A 62 -14.24 28.73 10.61
CA THR A 62 -13.68 29.89 9.88
C THR A 62 -12.35 29.62 9.19
N LYS A 63 -11.68 28.50 9.50
CA LYS A 63 -10.53 28.02 8.73
C LYS A 63 -10.93 27.56 7.32
N TYR A 64 -12.18 27.17 7.11
CA TYR A 64 -12.75 26.74 5.83
C TYR A 64 -13.10 27.93 4.91
N PHE A 65 -13.13 29.16 5.43
CA PHE A 65 -13.49 30.34 4.64
C PHE A 65 -12.30 30.89 3.85
N LYS A 66 -12.59 31.40 2.65
CA LYS A 66 -11.61 32.16 1.85
C LYS A 66 -11.05 33.33 2.69
N PRO A 67 -9.74 33.63 2.59
CA PRO A 67 -9.09 34.66 3.42
C PRO A 67 -9.78 36.03 3.36
N GLU A 68 -10.33 36.40 2.21
CA GLU A 68 -11.03 37.66 1.98
C GLU A 68 -12.29 37.75 2.85
N LEU A 69 -13.06 36.67 2.93
CA LEU A 69 -14.27 36.59 3.75
C LEU A 69 -13.93 36.57 5.24
N ARG A 70 -12.97 35.72 5.63
CA ARG A 70 -12.51 35.54 7.02
C ARG A 70 -11.96 36.83 7.61
N ASN A 71 -11.32 37.67 6.81
CA ASN A 71 -10.65 38.90 7.27
C ASN A 71 -11.56 40.13 7.36
N THR A 72 -12.82 40.02 6.93
CA THR A 72 -13.79 41.11 7.10
C THR A 72 -14.04 41.41 8.58
N GLN A 73 -14.35 42.67 8.88
CA GLN A 73 -14.62 43.13 10.25
C GLN A 73 -15.79 42.37 10.89
N LYS A 74 -16.84 42.09 10.10
CA LYS A 74 -18.01 41.31 10.50
C LYS A 74 -17.65 39.96 11.13
N TYR A 75 -16.87 39.13 10.42
CA TYR A 75 -16.50 37.80 10.94
C TYR A 75 -15.48 37.88 12.08
N LYS A 76 -14.56 38.87 12.06
CA LYS A 76 -13.63 39.10 13.18
C LYS A 76 -14.38 39.40 14.48
N ASP A 77 -15.39 40.28 14.43
CA ASP A 77 -16.20 40.65 15.59
C ASP A 77 -17.07 39.50 16.06
N MET A 78 -17.72 38.79 15.13
CA MET A 78 -18.49 37.57 15.44
C MET A 78 -17.63 36.52 16.17
N LEU A 79 -16.43 36.24 15.67
CA LEU A 79 -15.51 35.28 16.29
C LEU A 79 -14.98 35.75 17.65
N LYS A 80 -14.83 37.05 17.85
CA LYS A 80 -14.48 37.62 19.16
C LYS A 80 -15.62 37.39 20.15
N LEU A 81 -16.86 37.69 19.77
CA LEU A 81 -18.04 37.46 20.60
C LEU A 81 -18.23 35.97 20.94
N CYS A 82 -18.06 35.07 19.97
CA CYS A 82 -18.12 33.63 20.21
C CYS A 82 -17.08 33.19 21.25
N ARG A 83 -15.84 33.71 21.14
CA ARG A 83 -14.77 33.43 22.10
C ARG A 83 -15.11 33.94 23.49
N GLU A 84 -15.50 35.20 23.63
CA GLU A 84 -15.84 35.79 24.93
C GLU A 84 -16.98 35.02 25.60
N LYS A 85 -18.01 34.68 24.84
CA LYS A 85 -19.17 33.94 25.32
C LYS A 85 -18.82 32.50 25.72
N LEU A 86 -18.00 31.80 24.94
CA LEU A 86 -17.44 30.50 25.30
C LEU A 86 -16.64 30.60 26.61
N TYR A 87 -15.71 31.55 26.71
CA TYR A 87 -14.82 31.68 27.86
C TYR A 87 -15.58 31.98 29.16
N LYS A 88 -16.60 32.83 29.07
CA LYS A 88 -17.47 33.21 30.19
C LYS A 88 -18.32 32.05 30.68
N ASN A 89 -18.93 31.29 29.76
CA ASN A 89 -19.98 30.33 30.10
C ASN A 89 -19.48 28.89 30.26
N PHE A 90 -18.29 28.54 29.74
CA PHE A 90 -17.73 27.21 29.99
C PHE A 90 -17.54 27.01 31.51
N PRO A 91 -17.91 25.85 32.09
CA PRO A 91 -17.87 25.62 33.53
C PRO A 91 -16.46 25.36 34.07
N GLN A 92 -16.22 25.66 35.35
CA GLN A 92 -15.00 25.20 36.03
C GLN A 92 -15.13 23.70 36.30
N ILE A 93 -14.11 22.93 35.97
CA ILE A 93 -14.15 21.48 36.01
C ILE A 93 -13.34 20.94 37.19
N ASN A 94 -13.88 19.93 37.86
CA ASN A 94 -13.24 19.21 38.95
C ASN A 94 -13.67 17.73 38.93
N ASN A 95 -13.12 16.93 39.85
CA ASN A 95 -13.39 15.51 39.94
C ASN A 95 -14.88 15.15 40.10
N ASP A 96 -15.67 15.99 40.77
CA ASP A 96 -17.06 15.68 41.13
C ASP A 96 -18.05 16.08 40.02
N ASN A 97 -17.73 17.09 39.21
CA ASN A 97 -18.66 17.65 38.23
C ASN A 97 -18.37 17.25 36.76
N ILE A 98 -17.18 16.73 36.46
CA ILE A 98 -16.75 16.46 35.08
C ILE A 98 -17.69 15.50 34.36
N ASN A 99 -18.07 14.40 35.00
CA ASN A 99 -18.99 13.41 34.43
C ASN A 99 -20.39 14.00 34.22
N GLY A 100 -20.86 14.83 35.16
CA GLY A 100 -22.17 15.48 35.07
C GLY A 100 -22.28 16.47 33.90
N TYR A 101 -21.19 17.11 33.49
CA TYR A 101 -21.16 17.93 32.27
C TYR A 101 -20.99 17.08 31.01
N PHE A 102 -20.12 16.07 31.05
CA PHE A 102 -19.88 15.17 29.93
C PHE A 102 -21.16 14.42 29.51
N GLU A 103 -21.95 13.93 30.47
CA GLU A 103 -23.22 13.24 30.21
C GLU A 103 -24.27 14.14 29.53
N LYS A 104 -24.20 15.45 29.73
CA LYS A 104 -25.12 16.41 29.10
C LYS A 104 -24.80 16.68 27.64
N ILE A 105 -23.65 16.21 27.13
CA ILE A 105 -23.26 16.36 25.73
C ILE A 105 -24.09 15.39 24.89
N THR A 106 -25.06 15.91 24.14
CA THR A 106 -25.93 15.09 23.29
C THR A 106 -25.28 14.83 21.94
N PHE A 107 -24.52 15.80 21.41
CA PHE A 107 -23.91 15.69 20.10
C PHE A 107 -22.52 15.04 20.19
N ARG A 108 -22.39 13.79 19.72
CA ARG A 108 -21.18 12.96 19.89
C ARG A 108 -19.88 13.65 19.44
N LYS A 109 -19.92 14.46 18.36
CA LYS A 109 -18.75 15.16 17.82
C LYS A 109 -18.10 16.09 18.84
N TYR A 110 -18.88 16.70 19.72
CA TYR A 110 -18.39 17.66 20.71
C TYR A 110 -17.72 17.01 21.93
N ARG A 111 -17.76 15.68 22.05
CA ARG A 111 -17.14 14.97 23.17
C ARG A 111 -15.63 15.15 23.22
N THR A 112 -14.95 15.16 22.08
CA THR A 112 -13.53 15.49 22.00
C THR A 112 -13.30 16.97 22.32
N ASP A 113 -14.11 17.87 21.74
CA ASP A 113 -13.99 19.31 21.95
C ASP A 113 -14.10 19.71 23.43
N PHE A 114 -14.95 19.01 24.18
CA PHE A 114 -15.09 19.21 25.61
C PHE A 114 -13.75 19.09 26.36
N PHE A 115 -12.97 18.04 26.07
CA PHE A 115 -11.66 17.85 26.68
C PHE A 115 -10.61 18.82 26.13
N GLU A 116 -10.62 19.08 24.81
CA GLU A 116 -9.71 20.06 24.20
C GLU A 116 -9.90 21.45 24.81
N ILE A 117 -11.14 21.86 25.09
CA ILE A 117 -11.45 23.16 25.70
C ILE A 117 -11.01 23.20 27.17
N ILE A 118 -11.20 22.12 27.93
CA ILE A 118 -10.69 22.01 29.31
C ILE A 118 -9.18 22.27 29.35
N GLU A 119 -8.44 21.65 28.43
CA GLU A 119 -6.98 21.81 28.31
C GLU A 119 -6.60 23.21 27.86
N LYS A 120 -7.17 23.70 26.75
CA LYS A 120 -6.94 25.04 26.20
C LYS A 120 -7.19 26.15 27.22
N MET A 121 -8.20 25.99 28.07
CA MET A 121 -8.56 26.95 29.12
C MET A 121 -7.87 26.70 30.46
N LYS A 122 -7.03 25.67 30.57
CA LYS A 122 -6.35 25.25 31.81
C LYS A 122 -7.30 24.98 32.98
N ARG A 123 -8.49 24.45 32.69
CA ARG A 123 -9.54 24.12 33.68
C ARG A 123 -9.40 22.72 34.26
N TYR A 124 -8.26 22.08 34.05
CA TYR A 124 -7.93 20.75 34.55
C TYR A 124 -7.23 20.72 35.91
N LYS A 125 -6.86 21.89 36.48
CA LYS A 125 -6.03 21.98 37.70
C LYS A 125 -6.60 21.29 38.95
N LYS A 126 -7.91 21.02 38.98
CA LYS A 126 -8.61 20.33 40.09
C LYS A 126 -8.98 18.89 39.72
N LEU A 127 -8.45 18.38 38.61
CA LEU A 127 -8.63 16.99 38.19
C LEU A 127 -7.49 16.12 38.71
N SER A 128 -7.84 14.88 39.00
CA SER A 128 -6.92 13.78 39.27
C SER A 128 -7.54 12.49 38.73
N ASP A 129 -6.90 11.36 38.99
CA ASP A 129 -7.41 10.01 38.68
C ASP A 129 -8.87 9.78 39.12
N ARG A 130 -9.31 10.41 40.22
CA ARG A 130 -10.72 10.33 40.67
C ARG A 130 -11.69 10.87 39.61
N GLY A 131 -11.34 11.95 38.93
CA GLY A 131 -12.17 12.53 37.87
C GLY A 131 -12.27 11.61 36.65
N PHE A 132 -11.17 10.96 36.28
CA PHE A 132 -11.16 9.95 35.23
C PHE A 132 -12.00 8.72 35.60
N ASN A 133 -11.82 8.19 36.82
CA ASN A 133 -12.60 7.06 37.31
C ASN A 133 -14.10 7.32 37.33
N ASN A 134 -14.52 8.58 37.56
CA ASN A 134 -15.91 8.99 37.44
C ASN A 134 -16.40 9.06 35.98
N LEU A 135 -15.54 9.45 35.04
CA LEU A 135 -15.87 9.54 33.62
C LEU A 135 -16.07 8.18 32.96
N ILE A 136 -15.20 7.21 33.25
CA ILE A 136 -15.23 5.89 32.60
C ILE A 136 -16.48 5.07 32.95
N GLN A 137 -17.25 5.47 33.97
CA GLN A 137 -18.55 4.88 34.29
C GLN A 137 -19.65 5.27 33.26
N SER A 138 -19.40 6.32 32.48
CA SER A 138 -20.32 6.76 31.44
C SER A 138 -20.29 5.82 30.23
N SER A 139 -21.45 5.35 29.78
CA SER A 139 -21.59 4.62 28.51
C SER A 139 -21.31 5.50 27.28
N LYS A 140 -21.26 6.82 27.45
CA LYS A 140 -20.92 7.78 26.38
C LYS A 140 -19.41 7.98 26.26
N PHE A 141 -18.61 7.58 27.24
CA PHE A 141 -17.17 7.79 27.26
C PHE A 141 -16.44 6.84 26.32
N SER A 142 -15.35 7.32 25.74
CA SER A 142 -14.38 6.52 24.99
C SER A 142 -13.02 7.18 25.14
N ILE A 143 -12.00 6.35 25.34
CA ILE A 143 -10.61 6.81 25.48
C ILE A 143 -10.16 7.71 24.32
N ILE A 144 -10.68 7.50 23.10
CA ILE A 144 -10.34 8.30 21.92
C ILE A 144 -10.61 9.80 22.09
N TYR A 145 -11.57 10.17 22.96
CA TYR A 145 -11.93 11.58 23.17
C TYR A 145 -10.85 12.37 23.94
N ILE A 146 -10.00 11.69 24.70
CA ILE A 146 -8.95 12.32 25.52
C ILE A 146 -7.56 12.19 24.88
N MET A 147 -7.39 11.33 23.87
CA MET A 147 -6.10 11.11 23.20
C MET A 147 -5.44 12.38 22.64
N PRO A 148 -6.16 13.41 22.15
CA PRO A 148 -5.56 14.67 21.73
C PRO A 148 -5.10 15.60 22.88
N CYS A 149 -5.43 15.28 24.13
CA CYS A 149 -5.29 16.18 25.29
C CYS A 149 -4.11 15.76 26.16
N LYS A 150 -2.92 16.28 25.85
CA LYS A 150 -1.65 15.87 26.48
C LYS A 150 -1.63 16.10 27.99
N GLU A 151 -2.09 17.26 28.45
CA GLU A 151 -2.06 17.59 29.88
C GLU A 151 -3.04 16.72 30.67
N LEU A 152 -4.22 16.45 30.11
CA LEU A 152 -5.19 15.54 30.73
C LEU A 152 -4.67 14.10 30.81
N LEU A 153 -4.02 13.62 29.75
CA LEU A 153 -3.40 12.28 29.74
C LEU A 153 -2.32 12.13 30.81
N ASN A 154 -1.49 13.16 31.02
CA ASN A 154 -0.48 13.14 32.07
C ASN A 154 -1.11 13.14 33.48
N ILE A 155 -2.21 13.86 33.69
CA ILE A 155 -2.91 13.87 34.98
C ILE A 155 -3.54 12.52 35.30
N TRP A 156 -3.96 11.78 34.26
CA TRP A 156 -4.68 10.52 34.38
C TRP A 156 -3.84 9.30 34.04
N GLU A 157 -2.51 9.42 33.96
CA GLU A 157 -1.66 8.38 33.38
C GLU A 157 -1.78 7.03 34.10
N HIS A 158 -1.85 7.05 35.44
CA HIS A 158 -2.04 5.84 36.25
C HIS A 158 -3.45 5.26 36.08
N ALA A 159 -4.51 6.06 36.21
CA ALA A 159 -5.87 5.56 36.08
C ALA A 159 -6.19 5.07 34.65
N LEU A 160 -5.58 5.71 33.64
CA LEU A 160 -5.68 5.31 32.25
C LEU A 160 -5.02 3.94 32.02
N TYR A 161 -3.84 3.71 32.59
CA TYR A 161 -3.18 2.42 32.51
C TYR A 161 -4.04 1.31 33.15
N SER A 162 -4.52 1.51 34.38
CA SER A 162 -5.42 0.55 35.04
C SER A 162 -6.71 0.31 34.27
N TYR A 163 -7.25 1.33 33.59
CA TYR A 163 -8.41 1.18 32.73
C TYR A 163 -8.14 0.27 31.51
N LEU A 164 -6.97 0.39 30.88
CA LEU A 164 -6.56 -0.47 29.76
C LEU A 164 -6.37 -1.92 30.21
N GLU A 165 -5.77 -2.15 31.38
CA GLU A 165 -5.63 -3.50 31.95
C GLU A 165 -7.00 -4.14 32.21
N ALA A 166 -7.94 -3.38 32.77
CA ALA A 166 -9.29 -3.86 33.06
C ALA A 166 -10.16 -4.02 31.80
N ASN A 167 -9.82 -3.33 30.70
CA ASN A 167 -10.60 -3.33 29.46
C ASN A 167 -9.72 -3.62 28.24
N PRO A 168 -9.27 -4.88 28.04
CA PRO A 168 -8.32 -5.23 27.00
C PRO A 168 -8.74 -4.83 25.58
N MET A 169 -10.05 -4.75 25.31
CA MET A 169 -10.61 -4.31 24.03
C MET A 169 -10.11 -2.92 23.56
N TYR A 170 -9.66 -2.05 24.47
CA TYR A 170 -9.17 -0.71 24.15
C TYR A 170 -7.64 -0.62 24.02
N ILE A 171 -6.90 -1.68 24.37
CA ILE A 171 -5.44 -1.74 24.21
C ILE A 171 -4.96 -1.44 22.77
N PRO A 172 -5.66 -1.89 21.70
CA PRO A 172 -5.24 -1.56 20.32
C PRO A 172 -5.12 -0.05 20.05
N VAL A 173 -5.91 0.80 20.72
CA VAL A 173 -5.84 2.27 20.57
C VAL A 173 -4.44 2.81 20.87
N VAL A 174 -3.75 2.23 21.85
CA VAL A 174 -2.38 2.64 22.22
C VAL A 174 -1.32 1.88 21.42
N LEU A 175 -1.55 0.59 21.14
CA LEU A 175 -0.58 -0.23 20.41
C LEU A 175 -0.45 0.18 18.94
N ASN A 176 -1.52 0.68 18.31
CA ASN A 176 -1.50 1.10 16.90
C ASN A 176 -0.40 2.12 16.59
N LYS A 177 0.03 2.93 17.56
CA LYS A 177 1.21 3.78 17.40
C LYS A 177 2.44 3.03 16.86
N TYR A 178 2.60 1.76 17.25
CA TYR A 178 3.75 0.92 16.94
C TYR A 178 3.46 -0.19 15.95
N ILE A 179 2.27 -0.78 16.02
CA ILE A 179 1.92 -1.95 15.20
C ILE A 179 1.19 -1.60 13.91
N ASN A 180 0.54 -0.42 13.85
CA ASN A 180 -0.13 0.09 12.65
C ASN A 180 -0.26 1.63 12.70
N SER A 181 0.84 2.34 12.43
CA SER A 181 0.92 3.79 12.63
C SER A 181 -0.06 4.60 11.78
N GLU A 182 -0.57 4.05 10.68
CA GLU A 182 -1.60 4.68 9.85
C GLU A 182 -2.95 4.78 10.58
N GLU A 183 -3.25 3.86 11.49
CA GLU A 183 -4.44 3.90 12.35
C GLU A 183 -4.24 4.77 13.61
N PHE A 184 -3.02 5.24 13.87
CA PHE A 184 -2.74 6.14 14.98
C PHE A 184 -2.80 7.59 14.52
N ASN A 185 -3.78 8.34 15.00
CA ASN A 185 -3.93 9.74 14.63
C ASN A 185 -2.70 10.55 15.08
N SER A 186 -2.10 11.31 14.16
CA SER A 186 -0.88 12.10 14.43
C SER A 186 -1.03 13.14 15.54
N ASN A 187 -2.27 13.54 15.87
CA ASN A 187 -2.57 14.50 16.94
C ASN A 187 -2.75 13.82 18.31
N TRP A 188 -2.68 12.50 18.38
CA TRP A 188 -2.81 11.77 19.65
C TRP A 188 -1.50 11.70 20.42
N TYR A 189 -1.61 11.72 21.74
CA TYR A 189 -0.49 11.61 22.66
C TYR A 189 -0.63 10.34 23.51
N LEU A 190 0.50 9.81 23.98
CA LEU A 190 0.55 8.77 25.00
C LEU A 190 1.35 9.30 26.20
N PRO A 191 0.86 9.12 27.44
CA PRO A 191 1.61 9.47 28.64
C PRO A 191 2.81 8.52 28.82
N LYS A 192 3.84 8.97 29.55
CA LYS A 192 5.10 8.22 29.69
C LYS A 192 4.93 6.89 30.42
N ASP A 193 4.01 6.83 31.37
CA ASP A 193 3.68 5.61 32.11
C ASP A 193 3.04 4.53 31.24
N ILE A 194 2.48 4.88 30.08
CA ILE A 194 2.02 3.92 29.07
C ILE A 194 3.10 3.70 28.02
N ASP A 195 3.72 4.78 27.53
CA ASP A 195 4.70 4.73 26.44
C ASP A 195 6.11 4.37 26.90
N ASN A 196 6.24 3.22 27.56
CA ASN A 196 7.50 2.62 27.95
C ASN A 196 7.48 1.11 27.72
N THR A 197 8.67 0.50 27.68
CA THR A 197 8.83 -0.91 27.31
C THR A 197 8.04 -1.88 28.19
N ASP A 198 8.07 -1.69 29.51
CA ASP A 198 7.45 -2.63 30.44
C ASP A 198 5.92 -2.56 30.36
N SER A 199 5.36 -1.34 30.36
CA SER A 199 3.93 -1.11 30.20
C SER A 199 3.40 -1.62 28.87
N LEU A 200 4.06 -1.31 27.75
CA LEU A 200 3.63 -1.77 26.43
C LEU A 200 3.71 -3.30 26.30
N LYS A 201 4.74 -3.93 26.88
CA LYS A 201 4.87 -5.38 26.93
C LYS A 201 3.73 -6.01 27.73
N ASN A 202 3.44 -5.50 28.93
CA ASN A 202 2.37 -6.02 29.78
C ASN A 202 0.99 -5.86 29.12
N LEU A 203 0.67 -4.67 28.58
CA LEU A 203 -0.57 -4.45 27.84
C LEU A 203 -0.70 -5.38 26.63
N THR A 204 0.39 -5.59 25.90
CA THR A 204 0.40 -6.55 24.78
C THR A 204 0.11 -7.97 25.26
N GLU A 205 0.70 -8.41 26.38
CA GLU A 205 0.43 -9.73 26.96
C GLU A 205 -1.02 -9.89 27.39
N ILE A 206 -1.60 -8.88 28.06
CA ILE A 206 -3.02 -8.84 28.45
C ILE A 206 -3.89 -9.00 27.19
N TYR A 207 -3.60 -8.25 26.13
CA TYR A 207 -4.37 -8.31 24.89
C TYR A 207 -4.22 -9.65 24.16
N VAL A 208 -3.02 -10.21 24.08
CA VAL A 208 -2.80 -11.54 23.47
C VAL A 208 -3.56 -12.63 24.24
N ASN A 209 -3.72 -12.48 25.56
CA ASN A 209 -4.53 -13.39 26.38
C ASN A 209 -6.04 -13.14 26.29
N TYR A 210 -6.49 -11.94 25.90
CA TYR A 210 -7.91 -11.57 25.84
C TYR A 210 -8.70 -12.44 24.84
N PRO A 211 -9.69 -13.24 25.26
CA PRO A 211 -10.34 -14.24 24.40
C PRO A 211 -10.92 -13.70 23.09
N GLU A 212 -11.43 -12.46 23.09
CA GLU A 212 -12.06 -11.81 21.93
C GLU A 212 -11.11 -10.85 21.20
N ALA A 213 -9.80 -11.01 21.38
CA ALA A 213 -8.80 -10.20 20.70
C ALA A 213 -9.00 -10.25 19.17
N ASN A 214 -9.01 -9.08 18.54
CA ASN A 214 -9.14 -8.94 17.10
C ASN A 214 -7.94 -9.60 16.39
N ILE A 215 -8.23 -10.49 15.43
CA ILE A 215 -7.23 -11.27 14.68
C ILE A 215 -6.21 -10.38 13.96
N ASN A 216 -6.65 -9.25 13.38
CA ASN A 216 -5.78 -8.31 12.67
C ASN A 216 -4.77 -7.66 13.62
N VAL A 217 -5.20 -7.28 14.82
CA VAL A 217 -4.30 -6.73 15.83
C VAL A 217 -3.30 -7.79 16.30
N LEU A 218 -3.72 -9.05 16.47
CA LEU A 218 -2.83 -10.15 16.83
C LEU A 218 -1.79 -10.42 15.73
N GLU A 219 -2.18 -10.36 14.47
CA GLU A 219 -1.25 -10.45 13.33
C GLU A 219 -0.22 -9.31 13.34
N ASN A 220 -0.68 -8.08 13.56
CA ASN A 220 0.20 -6.91 13.64
C ASN A 220 1.19 -7.03 14.80
N ILE A 221 0.74 -7.51 15.97
CA ILE A 221 1.63 -7.80 17.12
C ILE A 221 2.66 -8.88 16.76
N ALA A 222 2.24 -9.96 16.10
CA ALA A 222 3.13 -11.05 15.72
C ALA A 222 4.23 -10.61 14.74
N GLN A 223 3.92 -9.66 13.86
CA GLN A 223 4.82 -9.14 12.83
C GLN A 223 5.55 -7.85 13.23
N ALA A 224 5.20 -7.25 14.36
CA ALA A 224 5.71 -5.93 14.72
C ALA A 224 7.24 -5.94 14.89
N PRO A 225 7.96 -4.97 14.29
CA PRO A 225 9.38 -4.81 14.54
C PRO A 225 9.61 -4.30 15.97
N ASN A 226 10.79 -4.58 16.52
CA ASN A 226 11.21 -3.98 17.78
C ASN A 226 11.77 -2.58 17.52
N VAL A 227 11.05 -1.54 17.94
CA VAL A 227 11.36 -0.13 17.67
C VAL A 227 11.10 0.73 18.91
N ASN A 228 12.03 1.63 19.23
CA ASN A 228 11.90 2.56 20.37
C ASN A 228 11.54 1.85 21.69
N SER A 229 10.46 2.30 22.36
CA SER A 229 9.86 1.72 23.56
C SER A 229 9.08 0.43 23.28
N PHE A 230 8.68 0.17 22.03
CA PHE A 230 7.94 -1.04 21.68
C PHE A 230 8.91 -2.19 21.36
N ARG A 231 9.24 -2.98 22.39
CA ARG A 231 10.14 -4.13 22.30
C ARG A 231 9.48 -5.36 22.90
N LEU A 232 8.94 -6.20 22.02
CA LEU A 232 8.35 -7.46 22.43
C LEU A 232 9.39 -8.58 22.33
N ASP A 233 9.34 -9.53 23.26
CA ASP A 233 10.10 -10.78 23.13
C ASP A 233 9.46 -11.72 22.10
N ASP A 234 10.28 -12.63 21.59
CA ASP A 234 9.86 -13.58 20.55
C ASP A 234 8.75 -14.51 21.04
N TYR A 235 8.71 -14.80 22.34
CA TYR A 235 7.69 -15.67 22.92
C TYR A 235 6.30 -15.04 22.86
N LEU A 236 6.18 -13.75 23.18
CA LEU A 236 4.92 -13.02 23.11
C LEU A 236 4.43 -12.88 21.66
N LYS A 237 5.33 -12.60 20.71
CA LYS A 237 5.00 -12.57 19.27
C LYS A 237 4.54 -13.96 18.78
N TYR A 238 5.23 -15.01 19.19
CA TYR A 238 4.87 -16.39 18.87
C TYR A 238 3.49 -16.77 19.44
N LYS A 239 3.17 -16.34 20.67
CA LYS A 239 1.87 -16.55 21.30
C LYS A 239 0.74 -15.86 20.53
N ALA A 240 0.95 -14.62 20.08
CA ALA A 240 0.02 -13.92 19.20
C ALA A 240 -0.19 -14.70 17.88
N LYS A 241 0.91 -15.14 17.23
CA LYS A 241 0.86 -15.94 16.00
C LYS A 241 0.08 -17.24 16.17
N LYS A 242 0.30 -17.98 17.25
CA LYS A 242 -0.44 -19.23 17.54
C LYS A 242 -1.94 -18.99 17.70
N LYS A 243 -2.32 -17.86 18.28
CA LYS A 243 -3.73 -17.49 18.45
C LYS A 243 -4.38 -17.13 17.11
N VAL A 244 -3.67 -16.40 16.24
CA VAL A 244 -4.09 -16.18 14.85
C VAL A 244 -4.33 -17.51 14.15
N ASP A 245 -3.36 -18.43 14.19
CA ASP A 245 -3.48 -19.74 13.53
C ASP A 245 -4.69 -20.55 14.04
N HIS A 246 -5.02 -20.42 15.33
CA HIS A 246 -6.20 -21.05 15.92
C HIS A 246 -7.51 -20.45 15.39
N PHE A 247 -7.63 -19.11 15.38
CA PHE A 247 -8.81 -18.44 14.83
C PHE A 247 -8.99 -18.69 13.34
N SER A 248 -7.91 -18.64 12.55
CA SER A 248 -7.96 -18.94 11.12
C SER A 248 -8.50 -20.35 10.86
N LYS A 249 -8.04 -21.36 11.60
CA LYS A 249 -8.56 -22.73 11.47
C LYS A 249 -10.06 -22.81 11.75
N GLN A 250 -10.55 -22.17 12.81
CA GLN A 250 -11.98 -22.14 13.13
C GLN A 250 -12.83 -21.47 12.05
N ILE A 251 -12.31 -20.40 11.42
CA ILE A 251 -12.99 -19.71 10.31
C ILE A 251 -13.05 -20.63 9.08
N PHE A 252 -11.94 -21.29 8.72
CA PHE A 252 -11.88 -22.20 7.58
C PHE A 252 -12.79 -23.43 7.76
N GLU A 253 -12.86 -23.99 8.96
CA GLU A 253 -13.77 -25.12 9.28
C GLU A 253 -15.25 -24.78 9.08
N ARG A 254 -15.62 -23.50 9.19
CA ARG A 254 -17.01 -23.02 8.99
C ARG A 254 -17.37 -22.81 7.51
N ASN A 255 -16.43 -22.96 6.57
CA ASN A 255 -16.62 -22.73 5.14
C ASN A 255 -17.27 -21.36 4.80
N SER A 256 -17.03 -20.32 5.61
CA SER A 256 -17.69 -19.02 5.47
C SER A 256 -17.10 -18.11 4.38
N GLY A 257 -16.20 -18.62 3.53
CA GLY A 257 -15.49 -17.85 2.51
C GLY A 257 -15.97 -18.11 1.08
N ILE A 258 -15.50 -17.29 0.14
CA ILE A 258 -15.72 -17.50 -1.30
C ILE A 258 -14.69 -18.51 -1.81
N LYS A 259 -15.14 -19.66 -2.31
CA LYS A 259 -14.27 -20.67 -2.91
C LYS A 259 -14.07 -20.37 -4.40
N ARG A 260 -12.81 -20.19 -4.80
CA ARG A 260 -12.37 -20.12 -6.20
C ARG A 260 -11.46 -21.30 -6.49
N THR A 261 -11.59 -21.92 -7.66
CA THR A 261 -10.77 -23.08 -8.03
C THR A 261 -10.10 -22.81 -9.37
N THR A 262 -8.79 -22.96 -9.42
CA THR A 262 -8.00 -22.83 -10.66
C THR A 262 -7.31 -24.15 -10.93
N MET A 263 -7.42 -24.64 -12.16
CA MET A 263 -6.82 -25.88 -12.62
C MET A 263 -6.03 -25.62 -13.90
N VAL A 264 -4.81 -26.16 -13.97
CA VAL A 264 -3.97 -26.16 -15.17
C VAL A 264 -3.84 -27.60 -15.66
N VAL A 265 -4.14 -27.85 -16.93
CA VAL A 265 -4.12 -29.18 -17.54
C VAL A 265 -3.37 -29.12 -18.87
N PHE A 266 -2.44 -30.05 -19.09
CA PHE A 266 -1.86 -30.28 -20.42
C PHE A 266 -2.68 -31.36 -21.15
N SER A 267 -3.14 -31.05 -22.35
CA SER A 267 -4.06 -31.90 -23.13
C SER A 267 -4.01 -31.60 -24.61
N ASP A 268 -4.15 -32.63 -25.43
CA ASP A 268 -4.25 -32.53 -26.90
C ASP A 268 -5.64 -32.09 -27.39
N SER A 269 -6.51 -31.65 -26.47
CA SER A 269 -7.83 -31.10 -26.81
C SER A 269 -7.77 -29.68 -27.40
N VAL A 270 -6.59 -29.05 -27.39
CA VAL A 270 -6.36 -27.69 -27.89
C VAL A 270 -5.07 -27.63 -28.69
N ARG A 271 -5.01 -26.76 -29.71
CA ARG A 271 -3.80 -26.58 -30.53
C ARG A 271 -2.71 -25.74 -29.87
N TRP A 272 -3.10 -24.85 -28.96
CA TRP A 272 -2.15 -23.95 -28.28
C TRP A 272 -2.54 -23.79 -26.82
N PHE A 273 -3.59 -23.01 -26.52
CA PHE A 273 -4.13 -22.88 -25.16
C PHE A 273 -5.60 -22.49 -25.20
N GLU A 274 -6.33 -22.77 -24.12
CA GLU A 274 -7.72 -22.37 -23.92
C GLU A 274 -7.97 -22.09 -22.43
N VAL A 275 -8.79 -21.09 -22.12
CA VAL A 275 -9.27 -20.80 -20.76
C VAL A 275 -10.77 -21.02 -20.72
N LYS A 276 -11.23 -21.94 -19.86
CA LYS A 276 -12.65 -22.19 -19.59
C LYS A 276 -13.01 -21.63 -18.23
N GLU A 277 -14.08 -20.83 -18.19
CA GLU A 277 -14.62 -20.25 -16.98
C GLU A 277 -16.02 -20.80 -16.72
N GLN A 278 -16.25 -21.32 -15.52
CA GLN A 278 -17.56 -21.75 -15.04
C GLN A 278 -17.76 -21.24 -13.61
N GLY A 279 -18.41 -20.07 -13.49
CA GLY A 279 -18.64 -19.43 -12.19
C GLY A 279 -17.32 -19.08 -11.50
N THR A 280 -17.00 -19.75 -10.38
CA THR A 280 -15.75 -19.53 -9.63
C THR A 280 -14.65 -20.54 -9.99
N GLU A 281 -14.87 -21.37 -11.01
CA GLU A 281 -13.91 -22.36 -11.51
C GLU A 281 -13.26 -21.89 -12.82
N TYR A 282 -11.93 -21.87 -12.83
CA TYR A 282 -11.10 -21.55 -14.00
C TYR A 282 -10.28 -22.77 -14.37
N LYS A 283 -10.43 -23.23 -15.62
CA LYS A 283 -9.65 -24.33 -16.18
C LYS A 283 -8.82 -23.81 -17.35
N ILE A 284 -7.51 -23.86 -17.19
CA ILE A 284 -6.52 -23.50 -18.21
C ILE A 284 -6.04 -24.80 -18.84
N ILE A 285 -6.22 -24.91 -20.15
CA ILE A 285 -5.84 -26.08 -20.95
C ILE A 285 -4.71 -25.65 -21.87
N ILE A 286 -3.58 -26.35 -21.81
CA ILE A 286 -2.38 -26.08 -22.62
C ILE A 286 -2.15 -27.28 -23.52
N SER A 287 -1.79 -27.04 -24.78
CA SER A 287 -1.50 -28.12 -25.73
C SER A 287 -0.31 -28.93 -25.25
N LYS A 288 -0.48 -30.25 -25.16
CA LYS A 288 0.63 -31.15 -24.87
C LYS A 288 1.45 -31.42 -26.14
N GLU A 289 0.81 -31.60 -27.29
CA GLU A 289 1.46 -31.61 -28.62
C GLU A 289 2.44 -30.44 -28.80
N TRP A 290 2.07 -29.21 -28.41
CA TRP A 290 2.98 -28.06 -28.49
C TRP A 290 4.29 -28.27 -27.72
N ILE A 291 4.26 -28.92 -26.56
CA ILE A 291 5.46 -29.22 -25.78
C ILE A 291 6.24 -30.38 -26.42
N ASP A 292 5.53 -31.43 -26.84
CA ASP A 292 6.12 -32.61 -27.48
C ASP A 292 6.93 -32.23 -28.74
N ASP A 293 6.43 -31.26 -29.52
CA ASP A 293 7.04 -30.79 -30.77
C ASP A 293 8.20 -29.77 -30.56
N ASN A 294 8.32 -29.16 -29.38
CA ASN A 294 9.26 -28.06 -29.13
C ASN A 294 10.11 -28.29 -27.87
N LEU A 295 11.00 -29.29 -27.93
CA LEU A 295 11.84 -29.69 -26.79
C LEU A 295 13.18 -28.94 -26.69
N ASP A 296 13.46 -27.98 -27.57
CA ASP A 296 14.66 -27.16 -27.50
C ASP A 296 14.59 -26.15 -26.35
N TYR A 297 15.71 -25.94 -25.67
CA TYR A 297 15.76 -25.11 -24.45
C TYR A 297 15.35 -23.65 -24.67
N PRO A 298 15.72 -22.97 -25.79
CA PRO A 298 15.19 -21.64 -26.10
C PRO A 298 13.66 -21.59 -26.11
N THR A 299 13.01 -22.49 -26.85
CA THR A 299 11.53 -22.51 -26.95
C THR A 299 10.88 -22.84 -25.61
N LEU A 300 11.44 -23.82 -24.88
CA LEU A 300 10.94 -24.19 -23.55
C LEU A 300 11.06 -23.06 -22.53
N LEU A 301 12.10 -22.23 -22.61
CA LEU A 301 12.26 -21.04 -21.77
C LEU A 301 11.29 -19.93 -22.20
N ASN A 302 11.10 -19.74 -23.51
CA ASN A 302 10.17 -18.75 -24.06
C ASN A 302 8.70 -19.03 -23.71
N ASN A 303 8.33 -20.27 -23.40
CA ASN A 303 6.99 -20.61 -22.90
C ASN A 303 6.61 -19.84 -21.63
N PHE A 304 7.58 -19.44 -20.77
CA PHE A 304 7.29 -18.60 -19.61
C PHE A 304 6.73 -17.22 -19.99
N ILE A 305 7.11 -16.71 -21.15
CA ILE A 305 6.63 -15.43 -21.67
C ILE A 305 5.34 -15.67 -22.45
N TYR A 306 5.39 -16.49 -23.51
CA TYR A 306 4.31 -16.57 -24.50
C TYR A 306 3.16 -17.52 -24.14
N LEU A 307 3.40 -18.58 -23.35
CA LEU A 307 2.32 -19.45 -22.87
C LEU A 307 1.80 -19.02 -21.50
N PHE A 308 2.71 -18.67 -20.59
CA PHE A 308 2.35 -18.48 -19.18
C PHE A 308 2.13 -17.00 -18.82
N GLY A 309 2.56 -16.07 -19.67
CA GLY A 309 2.39 -14.64 -19.43
C GLY A 309 3.11 -14.17 -18.15
N LEU A 310 4.25 -14.78 -17.80
CA LEU A 310 5.07 -14.36 -16.66
C LEU A 310 5.68 -12.96 -16.89
N ALA A 311 5.88 -12.61 -18.15
CA ALA A 311 6.27 -11.27 -18.57
C ALA A 311 5.31 -10.76 -19.65
N ASP A 312 5.15 -9.44 -19.72
CA ASP A 312 4.38 -8.80 -20.79
C ASP A 312 5.20 -8.62 -22.08
N VAL A 313 4.61 -7.97 -23.09
CA VAL A 313 5.24 -7.75 -24.40
C VAL A 313 6.51 -6.87 -24.35
N LYS A 314 6.75 -6.17 -23.24
CA LYS A 314 7.97 -5.39 -22.98
C LYS A 314 8.90 -6.12 -22.00
N PHE A 315 8.66 -7.42 -21.77
CA PHE A 315 9.40 -8.26 -20.83
C PHE A 315 9.39 -7.77 -19.37
N ARG A 316 8.37 -6.99 -18.97
CA ARG A 316 8.15 -6.61 -17.58
C ARG A 316 7.45 -7.75 -16.84
N SER A 317 7.89 -8.06 -15.62
CA SER A 317 7.23 -9.10 -14.82
C SER A 317 5.75 -8.78 -14.59
N THR A 318 4.87 -9.75 -14.84
CA THR A 318 3.44 -9.63 -14.50
C THR A 318 3.15 -10.02 -13.05
N LEU A 319 4.16 -10.58 -12.35
CA LEU A 319 4.08 -11.13 -11.00
C LEU A 319 4.52 -10.10 -9.95
N VAL A 320 3.99 -8.88 -10.05
CA VAL A 320 4.24 -7.76 -9.14
C VAL A 320 2.93 -7.23 -8.59
N SER A 321 2.96 -6.62 -7.41
CA SER A 321 1.80 -5.92 -6.87
C SER A 321 1.76 -4.47 -7.34
N LEU A 322 0.59 -4.04 -7.81
CA LEU A 322 0.39 -2.74 -8.44
C LEU A 322 -0.79 -2.01 -7.79
N GLU A 323 -0.58 -0.76 -7.41
CA GLU A 323 -1.60 0.07 -6.76
C GLU A 323 -2.84 0.29 -7.65
N SER A 324 -2.65 0.38 -8.97
CA SER A 324 -3.74 0.50 -9.96
C SER A 324 -4.68 -0.71 -10.01
N GLN A 325 -4.25 -1.86 -9.45
CA GLN A 325 -5.04 -3.08 -9.35
C GLN A 325 -5.69 -3.22 -7.96
N THR A 326 -5.39 -2.32 -7.03
CA THR A 326 -5.96 -2.31 -5.68
C THR A 326 -7.36 -1.71 -5.71
N THR A 327 -8.34 -2.40 -5.15
CA THR A 327 -9.72 -1.88 -5.06
C THR A 327 -9.92 -1.05 -3.79
N GLY A 328 -10.84 -0.07 -3.82
CA GLY A 328 -11.10 0.80 -2.65
C GLY A 328 -11.58 0.06 -1.39
N LEU A 329 -12.06 -1.17 -1.51
CA LEU A 329 -12.47 -2.00 -0.37
C LEU A 329 -11.35 -2.90 0.15
N GLU A 330 -10.29 -3.16 -0.63
CA GLU A 330 -9.19 -4.05 -0.22
C GLU A 330 -8.50 -3.61 1.08
N PRO A 331 -8.18 -2.31 1.29
CA PRO A 331 -7.62 -1.85 2.56
C PRO A 331 -8.54 -2.08 3.76
N LEU A 332 -9.85 -2.24 3.56
CA LEU A 332 -10.82 -2.50 4.65
C LEU A 332 -10.89 -3.97 5.05
N ILE A 333 -10.48 -4.87 4.15
CA ILE A 333 -10.52 -6.33 4.37
C ILE A 333 -9.14 -6.93 4.59
N HIS A 334 -8.07 -6.28 4.13
CA HIS A 334 -6.70 -6.69 4.36
C HIS A 334 -6.10 -5.94 5.56
N ASN A 335 -5.36 -6.68 6.39
CA ASN A 335 -4.62 -6.12 7.52
C ASN A 335 -3.23 -5.65 7.09
N TRP A 336 -3.17 -4.70 6.14
CA TRP A 336 -1.90 -4.16 5.67
C TRP A 336 -1.42 -3.00 6.53
N THR A 337 -0.19 -3.09 7.02
CA THR A 337 0.52 -1.99 7.68
C THR A 337 1.38 -1.22 6.66
N THR A 338 2.02 -0.14 7.09
CA THR A 338 2.96 0.66 6.26
C THR A 338 4.11 -0.18 5.68
N ASN A 339 4.58 -1.20 6.42
CA ASN A 339 5.66 -2.08 6.00
C ASN A 339 5.15 -3.42 5.44
N SER A 340 3.86 -3.53 5.11
CA SER A 340 3.33 -4.72 4.46
C SER A 340 3.51 -4.63 2.95
N TYR A 341 3.96 -5.71 2.32
CA TYR A 341 3.79 -5.88 0.89
C TYR A 341 2.30 -5.98 0.62
N LYS A 342 1.77 -5.03 -0.17
CA LYS A 342 0.34 -4.91 -0.45
C LYS A 342 -0.07 -5.99 -1.47
N ASN A 343 -0.12 -7.25 -1.06
CA ASN A 343 -0.55 -8.39 -1.88
C ASN A 343 -2.04 -8.30 -2.22
N ASN A 344 -2.42 -7.38 -3.12
CA ASN A 344 -3.80 -7.23 -3.54
C ASN A 344 -4.33 -8.49 -4.23
N ARG A 345 -5.65 -8.60 -4.35
CA ARG A 345 -6.30 -9.80 -4.85
C ARG A 345 -5.81 -10.19 -6.24
N VAL A 346 -5.56 -9.22 -7.12
CA VAL A 346 -5.06 -9.47 -8.48
C VAL A 346 -3.68 -10.10 -8.45
N PHE A 347 -2.77 -9.58 -7.62
CA PHE A 347 -1.46 -10.18 -7.41
C PHE A 347 -1.57 -11.59 -6.83
N GLU A 348 -2.39 -11.81 -5.80
CA GLU A 348 -2.54 -13.14 -5.18
C GLU A 348 -3.05 -14.19 -6.18
N GLU A 349 -4.01 -13.82 -7.02
CA GLU A 349 -4.54 -14.68 -8.10
C GLU A 349 -3.46 -15.03 -9.12
N LYS A 350 -2.71 -14.02 -9.60
CA LYS A 350 -1.57 -14.24 -10.50
C LYS A 350 -0.50 -15.12 -9.85
N PHE A 351 -0.21 -14.91 -8.57
CA PHE A 351 0.81 -15.66 -7.84
C PHE A 351 0.45 -17.13 -7.69
N VAL A 352 -0.81 -17.44 -7.37
CA VAL A 352 -1.32 -18.81 -7.36
C VAL A 352 -1.28 -19.42 -8.75
N LEU A 353 -1.72 -18.68 -9.77
CA LEU A 353 -1.74 -19.16 -11.15
C LEU A 353 -0.33 -19.50 -11.66
N GLN A 354 0.64 -18.60 -11.51
CA GLN A 354 2.02 -18.84 -11.95
C GLN A 354 2.65 -20.06 -11.26
N ARG A 355 2.33 -20.28 -9.98
CA ARG A 355 2.76 -21.48 -9.25
C ARG A 355 2.15 -22.77 -9.82
N LEU A 356 0.86 -22.75 -10.19
CA LEU A 356 0.22 -23.89 -10.84
C LEU A 356 0.80 -24.15 -12.24
N LEU A 357 1.04 -23.09 -13.01
CA LEU A 357 1.61 -23.19 -14.36
C LEU A 357 3.01 -23.82 -14.33
N ILE A 358 3.93 -23.29 -13.52
CA ILE A 358 5.29 -23.83 -13.43
C ILE A 358 5.31 -25.25 -12.86
N GLN A 359 4.43 -25.55 -11.88
CA GLN A 359 4.33 -26.90 -11.31
C GLN A 359 3.85 -27.91 -12.37
N SER A 360 2.76 -27.62 -13.06
CA SER A 360 2.24 -28.50 -14.11
C SER A 360 3.24 -28.66 -15.25
N TYR A 361 3.89 -27.56 -15.66
CA TYR A 361 4.89 -27.59 -16.71
C TYR A 361 6.13 -28.41 -16.33
N TYR A 362 6.60 -28.27 -15.08
CA TYR A 362 7.72 -29.07 -14.57
C TYR A 362 7.42 -30.57 -14.64
N TYR A 363 6.19 -30.99 -14.32
CA TYR A 363 5.81 -32.40 -14.45
C TYR A 363 5.73 -32.87 -15.90
N GLU A 364 5.21 -32.06 -16.82
CA GLU A 364 5.19 -32.44 -18.24
C GLU A 364 6.61 -32.55 -18.82
N LEU A 365 7.49 -31.59 -18.55
CA LEU A 365 8.89 -31.66 -19.02
C LEU A 365 9.64 -32.88 -18.49
N ARG A 366 9.36 -33.31 -17.25
CA ARG A 366 9.96 -34.52 -16.70
C ARG A 366 9.61 -35.77 -17.50
N ARG A 367 8.47 -35.83 -18.20
CA ARG A 367 8.12 -36.96 -19.07
C ARG A 367 9.06 -37.09 -20.27
N HIS A 368 9.72 -36.00 -20.64
CA HIS A 368 10.75 -35.93 -21.67
C HIS A 368 12.17 -35.95 -21.08
N ASN A 369 12.32 -36.24 -19.77
CA ASN A 369 13.58 -36.17 -19.03
C ASN A 369 14.24 -34.78 -19.04
N ILE A 370 13.47 -33.71 -19.23
CA ILE A 370 13.96 -32.34 -19.19
C ILE A 370 13.64 -31.73 -17.83
N ARG A 371 14.61 -31.01 -17.26
CA ARG A 371 14.46 -30.27 -16.01
C ARG A 371 14.59 -28.77 -16.27
N ILE A 372 13.72 -27.98 -15.65
CA ILE A 372 13.77 -26.51 -15.76
C ILE A 372 15.12 -25.99 -15.24
N GLU A 373 15.69 -26.61 -14.21
CA GLU A 373 16.99 -26.23 -13.68
C GLU A 373 18.11 -26.35 -14.73
N GLN A 374 18.04 -27.35 -15.61
CA GLN A 374 19.03 -27.55 -16.69
C GLN A 374 18.90 -26.50 -17.78
N ILE A 375 17.66 -26.06 -18.06
CA ILE A 375 17.41 -24.95 -18.99
C ILE A 375 18.06 -23.66 -18.43
N CYS A 376 17.92 -23.39 -17.13
CA CYS A 376 18.59 -22.25 -16.48
C CYS A 376 20.12 -22.37 -16.54
N GLU A 377 20.68 -23.56 -16.32
CA GLU A 377 22.12 -23.81 -16.43
C GLU A 377 22.64 -23.57 -17.86
N TRP A 378 21.95 -24.09 -18.86
CA TRP A 378 22.26 -23.84 -20.26
C TRP A 378 22.21 -22.35 -20.61
N PHE A 379 21.22 -21.61 -20.11
CA PHE A 379 21.11 -20.17 -20.36
C PHE A 379 22.39 -19.42 -19.95
N PHE A 380 22.88 -19.64 -18.73
CA PHE A 380 24.08 -18.95 -18.23
C PHE A 380 25.38 -19.48 -18.81
N ASN A 381 25.51 -20.81 -18.94
CA ASN A 381 26.79 -21.45 -19.26
C ASN A 381 27.03 -21.63 -20.75
N THR A 382 25.97 -21.65 -21.57
CA THR A 382 26.05 -21.95 -23.01
C THR A 382 25.49 -20.80 -23.84
N TYR A 383 24.23 -20.44 -23.64
CA TYR A 383 23.56 -19.42 -24.46
C TYR A 383 24.23 -18.05 -24.36
N ILE A 384 24.50 -17.52 -23.14
CA ILE A 384 25.12 -16.20 -23.01
C ILE A 384 26.50 -16.12 -23.69
N PRO A 385 27.44 -17.07 -23.46
CA PRO A 385 28.72 -17.06 -24.15
C PRO A 385 28.62 -17.22 -25.67
N GLU A 386 27.70 -18.03 -26.17
CA GLU A 386 27.55 -18.31 -27.60
C GLU A 386 26.87 -17.14 -28.34
N GLU A 387 25.81 -16.58 -27.77
CA GLU A 387 24.99 -15.53 -28.40
C GLU A 387 25.64 -14.14 -28.26
N PHE A 388 26.07 -13.77 -27.05
CA PHE A 388 26.54 -12.41 -26.76
C PHE A 388 28.07 -12.29 -26.67
N ASN A 389 28.81 -13.40 -26.82
CA ASN A 389 30.26 -13.47 -26.60
C ASN A 389 30.69 -12.92 -25.21
N ILE A 390 29.83 -13.08 -24.20
CA ILE A 390 30.11 -12.66 -22.82
C ILE A 390 30.52 -13.89 -22.01
N LYS A 391 31.79 -13.93 -21.63
CA LYS A 391 32.37 -15.02 -20.85
C LYS A 391 32.33 -14.73 -19.36
N GLY A 392 32.35 -15.79 -18.57
CA GLY A 392 32.54 -15.72 -17.12
C GLY A 392 31.29 -16.00 -16.31
N PHE A 393 30.07 -16.01 -16.89
CA PHE A 393 28.91 -16.54 -16.18
C PHE A 393 29.09 -18.03 -15.84
N ARG A 394 28.65 -18.41 -14.65
CA ARG A 394 28.59 -19.77 -14.12
C ARG A 394 27.33 -19.94 -13.29
N PHE A 395 26.60 -20.99 -13.60
CA PHE A 395 25.45 -21.45 -12.83
C PHE A 395 25.54 -22.98 -12.71
N ASN A 396 25.32 -23.53 -11.51
CA ASN A 396 25.29 -24.98 -11.30
C ASN A 396 23.88 -25.43 -10.92
N ALA A 397 23.20 -26.16 -11.81
CA ALA A 397 21.89 -26.69 -11.49
C ALA A 397 21.97 -27.73 -10.37
N PRO A 398 20.97 -27.81 -9.46
CA PRO A 398 20.93 -28.87 -8.48
C PRO A 398 20.80 -30.24 -9.17
N SER A 399 21.31 -31.30 -8.53
CA SER A 399 21.22 -32.66 -9.04
C SER A 399 19.76 -33.14 -9.16
N SER A 400 19.52 -34.07 -10.08
CA SER A 400 18.20 -34.70 -10.27
C SER A 400 17.72 -35.44 -9.01
N ASP A 401 18.67 -35.99 -8.25
CA ASP A 401 18.42 -36.89 -7.11
C ASP A 401 18.34 -36.15 -5.78
N SER A 402 18.64 -34.85 -5.79
CA SER A 402 18.56 -33.99 -4.60
C SER A 402 17.12 -33.79 -4.14
N LYS A 403 16.92 -33.75 -2.82
CA LYS A 403 15.62 -33.43 -2.21
C LYS A 403 15.25 -31.97 -2.45
N TYR A 404 13.96 -31.62 -2.39
CA TYR A 404 13.54 -30.23 -2.66
C TYR A 404 14.16 -29.21 -1.70
N LEU A 405 14.45 -29.60 -0.45
CA LEU A 405 15.21 -28.78 0.50
C LEU A 405 16.59 -28.39 -0.03
N GLU A 406 17.34 -29.37 -0.55
CA GLU A 406 18.69 -29.16 -1.10
C GLU A 406 18.63 -28.35 -2.39
N LYS A 407 17.63 -28.63 -3.24
CA LYS A 407 17.37 -27.84 -4.44
C LYS A 407 17.13 -26.37 -4.12
N CYS A 408 16.28 -26.06 -3.14
CA CYS A 408 16.02 -24.68 -2.72
C CYS A 408 17.30 -23.98 -2.24
N ARG A 409 18.10 -24.65 -1.39
CA ARG A 409 19.36 -24.10 -0.88
C ARG A 409 20.34 -23.79 -1.99
N ASN A 410 20.52 -24.73 -2.92
CA ASN A 410 21.40 -24.55 -4.06
C ASN A 410 20.90 -23.41 -4.97
N LEU A 411 19.62 -23.40 -5.35
CA LEU A 411 19.06 -22.35 -6.20
C LEU A 411 19.17 -20.94 -5.59
N PHE A 412 18.92 -20.77 -4.29
CA PHE A 412 19.13 -19.46 -3.65
C PHE A 412 20.60 -19.03 -3.68
N SER A 413 21.53 -19.96 -3.44
CA SER A 413 22.96 -19.69 -3.55
C SER A 413 23.36 -19.29 -4.97
N GLU A 414 22.82 -19.98 -5.98
CA GLU A 414 23.11 -19.70 -7.39
C GLU A 414 22.45 -18.39 -7.87
N ILE A 415 21.25 -18.04 -7.38
CA ILE A 415 20.63 -16.73 -7.63
C ILE A 415 21.53 -15.62 -7.06
N ASP A 416 21.99 -15.73 -5.82
CA ASP A 416 22.93 -14.77 -5.22
C ASP A 416 24.23 -14.68 -6.04
N ASN A 417 24.74 -15.80 -6.55
CA ASN A 417 25.93 -15.84 -7.39
C ASN A 417 25.71 -15.15 -8.75
N VAL A 418 24.59 -15.41 -9.43
CA VAL A 418 24.23 -14.75 -10.70
C VAL A 418 24.09 -13.23 -10.51
N ILE A 419 23.45 -12.79 -9.42
CA ILE A 419 23.33 -11.37 -9.07
C ILE A 419 24.72 -10.72 -8.94
N ARG A 420 25.67 -11.38 -8.27
CA ARG A 420 27.06 -10.89 -8.13
C ARG A 420 27.80 -10.84 -9.47
N GLN A 421 27.63 -11.88 -10.29
CA GLN A 421 28.23 -11.95 -11.63
C GLN A 421 27.72 -10.83 -12.55
N PHE A 422 26.41 -10.62 -12.59
CA PHE A 422 25.83 -9.51 -13.36
C PHE A 422 26.26 -8.15 -12.80
N ASN A 423 26.36 -8.00 -11.48
CA ASN A 423 26.87 -6.76 -10.87
C ASN A 423 28.28 -6.42 -11.35
N LEU A 424 29.20 -7.40 -11.44
CA LEU A 424 30.53 -7.17 -12.03
C LEU A 424 30.46 -6.81 -13.51
N LEU A 425 29.62 -7.51 -14.29
CA LEU A 425 29.42 -7.18 -15.69
C LEU A 425 28.96 -5.72 -15.86
N SER A 426 27.97 -5.29 -15.07
CA SER A 426 27.41 -3.94 -15.14
C SER A 426 28.38 -2.84 -14.70
N SER A 427 29.31 -3.16 -13.80
CA SER A 427 30.23 -2.16 -13.23
C SER A 427 31.61 -2.12 -13.88
N LEU A 428 32.14 -3.27 -14.31
CA LEU A 428 33.49 -3.42 -14.87
C LEU A 428 33.48 -3.80 -16.36
N GLY A 429 32.34 -4.20 -16.91
CA GLY A 429 32.20 -4.65 -18.31
C GLY A 429 32.65 -6.08 -18.56
N ASN A 430 33.14 -6.79 -17.53
CA ASN A 430 33.56 -8.19 -17.60
C ASN A 430 33.27 -8.93 -16.28
N ILE A 431 33.28 -10.27 -16.33
CA ILE A 431 33.07 -11.12 -15.16
C ILE A 431 34.39 -11.81 -14.83
N ASP A 432 35.09 -11.28 -13.82
CA ASP A 432 36.29 -11.89 -13.27
C ASP A 432 35.91 -12.81 -12.09
N GLN A 433 36.11 -14.12 -12.30
CA GLN A 433 35.78 -15.16 -11.32
C GLN A 433 36.71 -15.14 -10.10
N ASP A 434 37.96 -14.74 -10.27
CA ASP A 434 38.91 -14.64 -9.15
C ASP A 434 38.54 -13.46 -8.25
N LEU A 435 38.13 -12.34 -8.86
CA LEU A 435 37.60 -11.19 -8.12
C LEU A 435 36.30 -11.52 -7.37
N LEU A 436 35.38 -12.29 -7.97
CA LEU A 436 34.18 -12.78 -7.30
C LEU A 436 34.50 -13.64 -6.09
N ASN A 437 35.50 -14.52 -6.19
CA ASN A 437 35.89 -15.38 -5.09
C ASN A 437 36.62 -14.61 -3.97
N PHE A 438 37.32 -13.53 -4.31
CA PHE A 438 37.98 -12.67 -3.34
C PHE A 438 37.00 -11.77 -2.57
N SER A 439 35.97 -11.26 -3.25
CA SER A 439 34.98 -10.35 -2.63
C SER A 439 34.08 -11.09 -1.64
N SER A 440 34.13 -10.68 -0.38
CA SER A 440 33.25 -11.20 0.69
C SER A 440 31.98 -10.36 0.89
N THR A 441 31.84 -9.24 0.18
CA THR A 441 30.73 -8.30 0.37
C THR A 441 29.46 -8.83 -0.30
N PRO A 442 28.36 -9.04 0.44
CA PRO A 442 27.07 -9.37 -0.16
C PRO A 442 26.58 -8.26 -1.07
N VAL A 443 26.10 -8.61 -2.25
CA VAL A 443 25.49 -7.66 -3.19
C VAL A 443 23.99 -7.65 -2.95
N ASP A 444 23.43 -6.48 -2.61
CA ASP A 444 21.99 -6.30 -2.59
C ASP A 444 21.49 -6.09 -4.02
N ILE A 445 20.45 -6.81 -4.42
CA ILE A 445 19.90 -6.75 -5.78
C ILE A 445 19.42 -5.33 -6.15
N ALA A 446 18.95 -4.54 -5.18
CA ALA A 446 18.58 -3.14 -5.40
C ALA A 446 19.76 -2.22 -5.75
N ASN A 447 21.01 -2.67 -5.54
CA ASN A 447 22.20 -1.92 -5.91
C ASN A 447 22.79 -2.35 -7.25
N VAL A 448 22.30 -3.43 -7.84
CA VAL A 448 22.78 -3.94 -9.13
C VAL A 448 22.30 -3.01 -10.23
N LYS A 449 23.26 -2.43 -10.95
CA LYS A 449 22.97 -1.46 -12.02
C LYS A 449 22.56 -2.15 -13.31
N SER A 450 21.70 -1.47 -14.05
CA SER A 450 21.38 -1.80 -15.43
C SER A 450 22.55 -1.44 -16.34
N LEU A 451 22.76 -2.21 -17.41
CA LEU A 451 23.59 -1.83 -18.55
C LEU A 451 22.91 -0.72 -19.37
N ILE A 452 21.59 -0.59 -19.27
CA ILE A 452 20.79 0.38 -20.01
C ILE A 452 20.67 1.70 -19.22
N PRO A 453 21.18 2.83 -19.75
CA PRO A 453 21.07 4.12 -19.08
C PRO A 453 19.63 4.58 -18.93
N ASN A 454 19.25 5.06 -17.74
CA ASN A 454 17.89 5.51 -17.43
C ASN A 454 16.81 4.48 -17.82
N LYS A 455 17.09 3.19 -17.60
CA LYS A 455 16.22 2.06 -17.94
C LYS A 455 14.77 2.29 -17.55
N PHE A 456 14.55 2.81 -16.35
CA PHE A 456 13.21 3.05 -15.80
C PHE A 456 12.92 4.52 -15.60
N VAL A 457 11.63 4.83 -15.72
CA VAL A 457 11.00 6.07 -15.31
C VAL A 457 9.87 5.73 -14.36
N TYR A 458 9.85 6.40 -13.22
CA TYR A 458 8.81 6.27 -12.20
C TYR A 458 8.13 7.61 -11.95
N ALA A 459 6.93 7.57 -11.39
CA ALA A 459 6.29 8.74 -10.82
C ALA A 459 7.17 9.26 -9.67
N ASN A 460 7.40 10.58 -9.65
CA ASN A 460 8.00 11.21 -8.49
C ASN A 460 7.06 11.05 -7.29
N LYS A 461 7.62 10.83 -6.09
CA LYS A 461 6.87 10.59 -4.85
C LYS A 461 6.00 11.79 -4.45
N GLU A 462 6.42 12.99 -4.83
CA GLU A 462 5.69 14.23 -4.61
C GLU A 462 4.68 14.43 -5.75
N ASP A 463 5.05 15.12 -6.82
CA ASP A 463 4.06 15.60 -7.79
C ASP A 463 3.55 14.54 -8.76
N GLY A 464 4.42 13.61 -9.16
CA GLY A 464 4.06 12.53 -10.09
C GLY A 464 2.96 11.62 -9.58
N LYS A 465 3.06 11.20 -8.32
CA LYS A 465 2.05 10.34 -7.67
C LYS A 465 0.72 11.06 -7.51
N VAL A 466 0.75 12.33 -7.09
CA VAL A 466 -0.46 13.15 -6.94
C VAL A 466 -1.15 13.35 -8.29
N ALA A 467 -0.40 13.74 -9.33
CA ALA A 467 -0.94 13.90 -10.68
C ALA A 467 -1.54 12.59 -11.21
N SER A 468 -0.85 11.46 -11.04
CA SER A 468 -1.36 10.14 -11.44
C SER A 468 -2.63 9.76 -10.69
N HIS A 469 -2.69 10.04 -9.39
CA HIS A 469 -3.87 9.80 -8.56
C HIS A 469 -5.06 10.62 -9.07
N TYR A 470 -4.88 11.93 -9.26
CA TYR A 470 -5.92 12.82 -9.80
C TYR A 470 -6.43 12.41 -11.19
N LEU A 471 -5.55 11.92 -12.07
CA LEU A 471 -5.94 11.50 -13.41
C LEU A 471 -6.71 10.18 -13.45
N PHE A 472 -6.22 9.18 -12.72
CA PHE A 472 -6.58 7.77 -12.95
C PHE A 472 -7.41 7.15 -11.83
N SER A 473 -7.34 7.72 -10.61
CA SER A 473 -8.12 7.24 -9.47
C SER A 473 -9.61 7.53 -9.66
N ASN A 474 -10.44 6.60 -9.19
CA ASN A 474 -11.88 6.80 -9.08
C ASN A 474 -12.32 7.45 -7.75
N GLN A 475 -11.35 7.92 -6.95
CA GLN A 475 -11.56 8.57 -5.65
C GLN A 475 -11.36 10.10 -5.69
N CYS A 476 -11.13 10.67 -6.88
CA CYS A 476 -10.93 12.10 -7.10
C CYS A 476 -12.04 12.66 -7.99
N PHE A 477 -12.09 13.99 -8.13
CA PHE A 477 -13.03 14.70 -9.01
C PHE A 477 -14.48 14.27 -8.77
N THR A 478 -14.88 14.20 -7.49
CA THR A 478 -16.13 13.56 -7.09
C THR A 478 -17.37 14.23 -7.68
N SER A 479 -17.40 15.56 -7.78
CA SER A 479 -18.54 16.27 -8.34
C SER A 479 -18.66 16.02 -9.84
N LEU A 480 -17.52 16.09 -10.53
CA LEU A 480 -17.39 15.80 -11.94
C LEU A 480 -17.75 14.34 -12.27
N ALA A 481 -17.30 13.37 -11.47
CA ALA A 481 -17.64 11.97 -11.60
C ALA A 481 -19.16 11.73 -11.51
N VAL A 482 -19.83 12.39 -10.56
CA VAL A 482 -21.30 12.32 -10.43
C VAL A 482 -22.00 12.99 -11.62
N LYS A 483 -21.54 14.17 -12.03
CA LYS A 483 -22.15 14.97 -13.10
C LYS A 483 -22.08 14.28 -14.47
N TYR A 484 -20.98 13.60 -14.76
CA TYR A 484 -20.71 13.01 -16.09
C TYR A 484 -20.73 11.47 -16.09
N ASN A 485 -21.00 10.83 -14.95
CA ASN A 485 -20.95 9.38 -14.79
C ASN A 485 -19.65 8.76 -15.32
N SER A 486 -18.53 9.42 -15.04
CA SER A 486 -17.19 9.03 -15.48
C SER A 486 -16.46 8.27 -14.38
N LYS A 487 -15.58 7.33 -14.76
CA LYS A 487 -14.81 6.53 -13.80
C LYS A 487 -13.71 7.32 -13.10
N ASN A 488 -13.09 8.26 -13.80
CA ASN A 488 -12.01 9.12 -13.31
C ASN A 488 -11.91 10.36 -14.22
N PHE A 489 -10.99 11.28 -13.91
CA PHE A 489 -10.82 12.51 -14.68
C PHE A 489 -10.44 12.24 -16.15
N LEU A 490 -9.54 11.29 -16.41
CA LEU A 490 -9.15 10.92 -17.77
C LEU A 490 -10.37 10.50 -18.62
N ASP A 491 -11.23 9.65 -18.07
CA ASP A 491 -12.46 9.19 -18.71
C ASP A 491 -13.43 10.36 -18.99
N ALA A 492 -13.53 11.30 -18.05
CA ALA A 492 -14.40 12.46 -18.23
C ALA A 492 -13.95 13.38 -19.36
N ILE A 493 -12.67 13.79 -19.36
CA ILE A 493 -12.16 14.75 -20.35
C ILE A 493 -12.02 14.13 -21.75
N GLN A 494 -11.92 12.80 -21.86
CA GLN A 494 -11.92 12.10 -23.15
C GLN A 494 -13.32 11.97 -23.76
N ASN A 495 -14.36 11.84 -22.94
CA ASN A 495 -15.73 11.63 -23.41
C ASN A 495 -16.56 12.91 -23.47
N TYR A 496 -16.17 13.96 -22.74
CA TYR A 496 -16.91 15.19 -22.62
C TYR A 496 -16.02 16.41 -22.84
N LYS A 497 -16.58 17.43 -23.50
CA LYS A 497 -15.94 18.74 -23.58
C LYS A 497 -16.10 19.45 -22.23
N LEU A 498 -14.99 19.61 -21.53
CA LEU A 498 -14.97 20.22 -20.19
C LEU A 498 -14.51 21.68 -20.28
N GLU A 499 -15.22 22.54 -19.55
CA GLU A 499 -14.87 23.95 -19.42
C GLU A 499 -14.52 24.26 -17.97
N TYR A 500 -13.42 24.99 -17.71
CA TYR A 500 -12.92 25.29 -16.36
C TYR A 500 -13.98 25.98 -15.50
N SER A 501 -14.70 26.96 -16.06
CA SER A 501 -15.77 27.71 -15.39
C SER A 501 -16.95 26.84 -14.93
N LYS A 502 -17.16 25.67 -15.55
CA LYS A 502 -18.25 24.73 -15.25
C LYS A 502 -17.84 23.61 -14.29
N ILE A 503 -16.59 23.60 -13.84
CA ILE A 503 -16.08 22.69 -12.81
C ILE A 503 -16.44 23.26 -11.44
N ASP A 504 -17.00 22.43 -10.58
CA ASP A 504 -17.39 22.83 -9.23
C ASP A 504 -16.16 23.15 -8.37
N GLU A 505 -16.27 24.14 -7.49
CA GLU A 505 -15.14 24.63 -6.67
C GLU A 505 -14.42 23.53 -5.87
N ILE A 506 -15.12 22.46 -5.51
CA ILE A 506 -14.54 21.33 -4.79
C ILE A 506 -13.45 20.60 -5.61
N ASP A 507 -13.66 20.46 -6.92
CA ASP A 507 -12.76 19.75 -7.81
C ASP A 507 -11.69 20.68 -8.42
N LYS A 508 -11.83 22.00 -8.25
CA LYS A 508 -10.91 22.99 -8.82
C LYS A 508 -9.50 22.88 -8.27
N ALA A 509 -9.32 22.55 -6.98
CA ALA A 509 -7.99 22.41 -6.40
C ALA A 509 -7.20 21.26 -7.08
N GLU A 510 -7.88 20.15 -7.38
CA GLU A 510 -7.28 19.00 -8.07
C GLU A 510 -6.98 19.35 -9.54
N LEU A 511 -7.89 20.09 -10.20
CA LEU A 511 -7.70 20.56 -11.58
C LEU A 511 -6.54 21.57 -11.71
N ASP A 512 -6.52 22.59 -10.85
CA ASP A 512 -5.48 23.63 -10.83
C ASP A 512 -4.10 22.99 -10.62
N TYR A 513 -4.02 21.93 -9.81
CA TYR A 513 -2.80 21.16 -9.63
C TYR A 513 -2.34 20.50 -10.93
N LEU A 514 -3.23 19.87 -11.69
CA LEU A 514 -2.90 19.28 -12.99
C LEU A 514 -2.50 20.34 -14.03
N ILE A 515 -3.10 21.53 -13.99
CA ILE A 515 -2.76 22.66 -14.86
C ILE A 515 -1.38 23.20 -14.52
N GLN A 516 -1.08 23.40 -13.23
CA GLN A 516 0.21 23.89 -12.74
C GLN A 516 1.38 23.01 -13.20
N HIS A 517 1.16 21.70 -13.34
CA HIS A 517 2.17 20.72 -13.75
C HIS A 517 2.11 20.39 -15.26
N HIS A 518 1.43 21.20 -16.06
CA HIS A 518 1.32 21.05 -17.52
C HIS A 518 0.75 19.68 -17.97
N VAL A 519 -0.02 19.03 -17.10
CA VAL A 519 -0.69 17.76 -17.41
C VAL A 519 -2.03 18.01 -18.11
N VAL A 520 -2.70 19.09 -17.72
CA VAL A 520 -3.91 19.64 -18.34
C VAL A 520 -3.61 21.06 -18.81
N PHE A 521 -4.11 21.44 -19.98
CA PHE A 521 -4.09 22.82 -20.45
C PHE A 521 -5.48 23.42 -20.35
N ASN A 522 -5.54 24.70 -20.02
CA ASN A 522 -6.76 25.51 -20.05
C ASN A 522 -6.56 26.62 -21.09
N GLU A 523 -7.17 26.45 -22.26
CA GLU A 523 -7.10 27.40 -23.36
C GLU A 523 -8.49 28.02 -23.56
N ASN A 524 -8.64 29.31 -23.21
CA ASN A 524 -9.92 30.03 -23.34
C ASN A 524 -11.10 29.32 -22.69
N ASP A 525 -10.92 28.84 -21.44
CA ASP A 525 -11.89 28.07 -20.66
C ASP A 525 -12.07 26.61 -21.10
N GLU A 526 -11.49 26.17 -22.23
CA GLU A 526 -11.55 24.78 -22.69
C GLU A 526 -10.37 23.95 -22.15
N LEU A 527 -10.69 22.82 -21.51
CA LEU A 527 -9.70 21.92 -20.93
C LEU A 527 -9.25 20.88 -21.96
N SER A 528 -7.93 20.69 -22.09
CA SER A 528 -7.34 19.66 -22.92
C SER A 528 -6.18 18.95 -22.24
N LEU A 529 -5.86 17.73 -22.68
CA LEU A 529 -4.81 16.91 -22.08
C LEU A 529 -3.46 17.09 -22.78
N ASN A 530 -2.38 17.10 -21.99
CA ASN A 530 -1.04 16.85 -22.50
C ASN A 530 -0.88 15.35 -22.79
N ILE A 531 -1.30 14.92 -24.00
CA ILE A 531 -1.36 13.50 -24.40
C ILE A 531 -0.02 12.78 -24.22
N LYS A 532 1.12 13.47 -24.41
CA LYS A 532 2.45 12.86 -24.23
C LYS A 532 2.73 12.52 -22.76
N TYR A 533 2.40 13.43 -21.84
CA TYR A 533 2.53 13.19 -20.40
C TYR A 533 1.58 12.09 -19.94
N ILE A 534 0.31 12.14 -20.41
CA ILE A 534 -0.70 11.15 -20.03
C ILE A 534 -0.30 9.74 -20.42
N LYS A 535 0.24 9.52 -21.62
CA LYS A 535 0.69 8.18 -22.05
C LYS A 535 1.74 7.59 -21.11
N ILE A 536 2.74 8.40 -20.72
CA ILE A 536 3.83 7.96 -19.83
C ILE A 536 3.32 7.74 -18.41
N LEU A 537 2.56 8.69 -17.85
CA LEU A 537 1.97 8.55 -16.51
C LEU A 537 1.02 7.35 -16.44
N LYS A 538 0.26 7.08 -17.50
CA LYS A 538 -0.65 5.94 -17.58
C LYS A 538 0.10 4.61 -17.55
N GLU A 539 1.22 4.49 -18.28
CA GLU A 539 2.06 3.30 -18.18
C GLU A 539 2.66 3.12 -16.79
N ILE A 540 3.18 4.19 -16.18
CA ILE A 540 3.69 4.14 -14.81
C ILE A 540 2.59 3.71 -13.83
N TYR A 541 1.37 4.21 -14.00
CA TYR A 541 0.24 3.83 -13.15
C TYR A 541 -0.17 2.37 -13.33
N ASP A 542 -0.28 1.90 -14.58
CA ASP A 542 -0.78 0.57 -14.89
C ASP A 542 0.25 -0.54 -14.64
N TYR A 543 1.55 -0.23 -14.75
CA TYR A 543 2.64 -1.21 -14.67
C TYR A 543 3.68 -0.91 -13.58
N GLY A 544 3.57 0.22 -12.87
CA GLY A 544 4.51 0.66 -11.84
C GLY A 544 5.74 1.39 -12.39
N GLU A 545 6.00 1.31 -13.70
CA GLU A 545 7.18 1.83 -14.36
C GLU A 545 6.93 2.12 -15.85
N PHE A 546 7.79 2.96 -16.42
CA PHE A 546 7.90 3.17 -17.86
C PHE A 546 9.35 2.93 -18.30
N GLU A 547 9.55 2.14 -19.35
CA GLU A 547 10.88 1.85 -19.92
C GLU A 547 11.08 2.61 -21.24
N PRO A 548 11.91 3.68 -21.28
CA PRO A 548 12.05 4.52 -22.46
C PRO A 548 12.65 3.81 -23.68
N ASN A 549 13.43 2.74 -23.47
CA ASN A 549 14.19 2.07 -24.55
C ASN A 549 13.30 1.33 -25.56
N TRP A 550 12.03 1.10 -25.22
CA TRP A 550 11.02 0.59 -26.15
C TRP A 550 10.49 1.64 -27.13
N TYR A 551 10.97 2.87 -27.02
CA TYR A 551 10.53 4.02 -27.80
C TYR A 551 11.71 4.70 -28.49
N LYS A 552 11.42 5.40 -29.58
CA LYS A 552 12.42 6.16 -30.31
C LYS A 552 12.98 7.29 -29.43
N PRO A 553 14.31 7.37 -29.24
CA PRO A 553 14.92 8.39 -28.39
C PRO A 553 14.57 9.82 -28.79
N GLU A 554 14.44 10.12 -30.09
CA GLU A 554 14.13 11.49 -30.55
C GLU A 554 12.71 11.94 -30.17
N GLU A 555 11.79 10.98 -30.04
CA GLU A 555 10.39 11.25 -29.68
C GLU A 555 10.20 11.36 -28.17
N ILE A 556 10.86 10.47 -27.40
CA ILE A 556 10.60 10.30 -25.97
C ILE A 556 11.48 11.20 -25.09
N ASN A 557 12.76 11.40 -25.43
CA ASN A 557 13.69 12.12 -24.57
C ASN A 557 13.27 13.57 -24.29
N PRO A 558 12.79 14.36 -25.28
CA PRO A 558 12.32 15.72 -25.02
C PRO A 558 11.14 15.76 -24.02
N VAL A 559 10.25 14.75 -24.09
CA VAL A 559 9.10 14.64 -23.19
C VAL A 559 9.56 14.33 -21.77
N LEU A 560 10.49 13.38 -21.59
CA LEU A 560 11.02 13.02 -20.27
C LEU A 560 11.78 14.18 -19.63
N VAL A 561 12.55 14.95 -20.42
CA VAL A 561 13.23 16.16 -19.92
C VAL A 561 12.22 17.20 -19.41
N ALA A 562 11.13 17.41 -20.14
CA ALA A 562 10.06 18.32 -19.74
C ALA A 562 9.33 17.81 -18.47
N MET A 563 8.93 16.55 -18.42
CA MET A 563 8.26 15.95 -17.26
C MET A 563 9.14 15.97 -16.00
N LYS A 564 10.46 15.78 -16.14
CA LYS A 564 11.40 15.88 -15.02
C LYS A 564 11.51 17.32 -14.52
N LYS A 565 11.48 18.32 -15.42
CA LYS A 565 11.44 19.73 -15.04
C LYS A 565 10.18 20.09 -14.28
N ASP A 566 9.05 19.49 -14.65
CA ASP A 566 7.77 19.62 -13.94
C ASP A 566 7.69 18.74 -12.66
N ASN A 567 8.80 18.14 -12.22
CA ASN A 567 8.88 17.27 -11.03
C ASN A 567 7.92 16.05 -11.05
N LEU A 568 7.38 15.68 -12.21
CA LEU A 568 6.42 14.57 -12.35
C LEU A 568 7.08 13.19 -12.33
N ILE A 569 8.33 13.11 -12.79
CA ILE A 569 9.01 11.82 -12.95
C ILE A 569 10.41 11.82 -12.33
N ARG A 570 10.92 10.60 -12.11
CA ARG A 570 12.31 10.33 -11.74
C ARG A 570 12.82 9.10 -12.50
N TYR A 571 14.12 9.03 -12.70
CA TYR A 571 14.77 7.89 -13.35
C TYR A 571 15.14 6.79 -12.36
N GLY A 572 15.23 5.57 -12.85
CA GLY A 572 15.81 4.40 -12.19
C GLY A 572 16.79 3.69 -13.12
N ASP A 573 17.85 3.13 -12.52
CA ASP A 573 19.01 2.58 -13.24
C ASP A 573 19.43 1.21 -12.67
N THR A 574 18.51 0.50 -12.03
CA THR A 574 18.73 -0.84 -11.45
C THR A 574 18.41 -1.94 -12.47
N LEU A 575 18.92 -3.16 -12.25
CA LEU A 575 18.59 -4.31 -13.09
C LEU A 575 17.09 -4.62 -13.08
N LEU A 576 16.49 -4.66 -11.89
CA LEU A 576 15.07 -4.88 -11.69
C LEU A 576 14.36 -3.56 -11.39
N SER A 577 13.09 -3.48 -11.76
CA SER A 577 12.27 -2.32 -11.43
C SER A 577 11.86 -2.29 -9.94
N GLU A 578 11.35 -1.18 -9.44
CA GLU A 578 10.88 -1.10 -8.05
C GLU A 578 9.79 -2.13 -7.70
N PRO A 579 8.73 -2.33 -8.52
CA PRO A 579 7.78 -3.42 -8.30
C PRO A 579 8.41 -4.81 -8.29
N GLU A 580 9.38 -5.07 -9.17
CA GLU A 580 10.09 -6.36 -9.25
C GLU A 580 11.01 -6.59 -8.04
N LEU A 581 11.71 -5.54 -7.59
CA LEU A 581 12.51 -5.55 -6.36
C LEU A 581 11.63 -5.80 -5.13
N ASP A 582 10.44 -5.20 -5.10
CA ASP A 582 9.49 -5.39 -4.00
C ASP A 582 8.97 -6.82 -3.95
N PHE A 583 8.64 -7.40 -5.11
CA PHE A 583 8.33 -8.81 -5.20
C PHE A 583 9.51 -9.70 -4.77
N TYR A 584 10.74 -9.40 -5.20
CA TYR A 584 11.93 -10.14 -4.77
C TYR A 584 12.11 -10.09 -3.26
N TYR A 585 11.99 -8.91 -2.64
CA TYR A 585 12.09 -8.78 -1.19
C TYR A 585 10.97 -9.54 -0.49
N TYR A 586 9.72 -9.39 -0.95
CA TYR A 586 8.59 -10.12 -0.40
C TYR A 586 8.83 -11.64 -0.35
N ILE A 587 9.43 -12.22 -1.38
CA ILE A 587 9.71 -13.66 -1.41
C ILE A 587 10.97 -14.03 -0.62
N CYS A 588 12.06 -13.31 -0.83
CA CYS A 588 13.39 -13.75 -0.41
C CYS A 588 13.73 -13.37 1.04
N ASN A 589 13.36 -12.18 1.52
CA ASN A 589 13.85 -11.71 2.82
C ASN A 589 12.89 -10.75 3.56
N SER A 590 13.13 -10.59 4.86
CA SER A 590 12.39 -9.70 5.76
C SER A 590 12.97 -8.28 5.85
N LYS A 591 13.77 -7.83 4.86
CA LYS A 591 14.41 -6.50 4.89
C LYS A 591 13.40 -5.35 4.77
N LYS A 592 12.45 -5.48 3.82
CA LYS A 592 11.50 -4.40 3.47
C LYS A 592 10.10 -4.65 4.02
N PHE A 593 9.66 -5.92 4.03
CA PHE A 593 8.26 -6.25 4.32
C PHE A 593 8.09 -7.16 5.54
N THR A 594 7.17 -6.81 6.42
CA THR A 594 6.87 -7.57 7.66
C THR A 594 6.09 -8.85 7.39
N ASN A 595 5.32 -8.89 6.30
CA ASN A 595 4.52 -10.04 5.85
C ASN A 595 5.21 -10.85 4.74
N GLY A 596 6.52 -10.67 4.52
CA GLY A 596 7.29 -11.42 3.52
C GLY A 596 7.38 -12.92 3.82
N LEU A 597 7.56 -13.74 2.78
CA LEU A 597 7.76 -15.19 2.91
C LEU A 597 9.13 -15.54 3.48
N ASP A 598 10.12 -14.66 3.32
CA ASP A 598 11.47 -14.78 3.90
C ASP A 598 12.17 -16.11 3.52
N LEU A 599 11.90 -16.61 2.31
CA LEU A 599 12.32 -17.96 1.90
C LEU A 599 13.84 -18.10 1.89
N ARG A 600 14.58 -17.15 1.29
CA ARG A 600 16.05 -17.22 1.20
C ARG A 600 16.66 -17.32 2.59
N ASN A 601 16.23 -16.48 3.54
CA ASN A 601 16.73 -16.51 4.91
C ASN A 601 16.40 -17.85 5.63
N LYS A 602 15.20 -18.40 5.43
CA LYS A 602 14.81 -19.72 5.98
C LYS A 602 15.67 -20.87 5.46
N TYR A 603 16.06 -20.84 4.18
CA TYR A 603 16.88 -21.88 3.57
C TYR A 603 18.38 -21.69 3.84
N SER A 604 18.87 -20.45 3.96
CA SER A 604 20.27 -20.12 4.29
C SER A 604 20.62 -20.39 5.76
N HIS A 605 19.70 -20.12 6.69
CA HIS A 605 19.90 -20.33 8.13
C HIS A 605 19.19 -21.63 8.54
N SER A 606 19.94 -22.72 8.47
CA SER A 606 19.59 -24.15 8.60
C SER A 606 18.62 -24.54 9.75
N ASN A 607 17.34 -24.17 9.67
CA ASN A 607 16.30 -24.53 10.64
C ASN A 607 14.91 -24.82 10.01
N SER A 608 14.82 -25.16 8.72
CA SER A 608 13.53 -25.46 8.11
C SER A 608 13.03 -26.85 8.54
N THR A 609 12.13 -26.92 9.52
CA THR A 609 11.28 -28.10 9.83
C THR A 609 10.16 -28.32 8.81
N LEU A 610 10.28 -27.69 7.63
CA LEU A 610 9.31 -27.76 6.55
C LEU A 610 9.19 -29.19 6.03
N SER A 611 7.95 -29.61 5.77
CA SER A 611 7.65 -30.87 5.10
C SER A 611 8.16 -30.87 3.66
N GLU A 612 8.33 -32.07 3.08
CA GLU A 612 8.78 -32.18 1.68
C GLU A 612 7.83 -31.48 0.70
N LYS A 613 6.52 -31.51 0.99
CA LYS A 613 5.50 -30.80 0.18
C LYS A 613 5.64 -29.28 0.25
N GLU A 614 5.97 -28.74 1.41
CA GLU A 614 6.27 -27.31 1.56
C GLU A 614 7.56 -26.94 0.82
N ASN A 615 8.60 -27.78 0.90
CA ASN A 615 9.84 -27.58 0.15
C ASN A 615 9.60 -27.63 -1.37
N GLU A 616 8.79 -28.57 -1.86
CA GLU A 616 8.41 -28.66 -3.27
C GLU A 616 7.66 -27.39 -3.73
N SER A 617 6.68 -26.94 -2.94
CA SER A 617 5.96 -25.69 -3.24
C SER A 617 6.90 -24.48 -3.29
N ASN A 618 7.84 -24.39 -2.36
CA ASN A 618 8.82 -23.30 -2.33
C ASN A 618 9.78 -23.38 -3.50
N PHE A 619 10.23 -24.57 -3.89
CA PHE A 619 11.11 -24.80 -5.04
C PHE A 619 10.55 -24.15 -6.33
N TYR A 620 9.25 -24.31 -6.60
CA TYR A 620 8.60 -23.67 -7.75
C TYR A 620 8.61 -22.13 -7.65
N ILE A 621 8.48 -21.57 -6.45
CA ILE A 621 8.58 -20.12 -6.23
C ILE A 621 10.03 -19.63 -6.52
N VAL A 622 11.04 -20.39 -6.07
CA VAL A 622 12.45 -20.04 -6.33
C VAL A 622 12.75 -20.07 -7.83
N LEU A 623 12.23 -21.06 -8.56
CA LEU A 623 12.37 -21.11 -10.01
C LEU A 623 11.71 -19.91 -10.71
N LEU A 624 10.52 -19.48 -10.26
CA LEU A 624 9.89 -18.28 -10.82
C LEU A 624 10.76 -17.03 -10.67
N ILE A 625 11.43 -16.86 -9.51
CA ILE A 625 12.38 -15.74 -9.32
C ILE A 625 13.56 -15.86 -10.29
N LEU A 626 14.16 -17.05 -10.40
CA LEU A 626 15.29 -17.28 -11.28
C LEU A 626 14.93 -17.01 -12.75
N ILE A 627 13.75 -17.45 -13.20
CA ILE A 627 13.29 -17.23 -14.57
C ILE A 627 13.01 -15.75 -14.83
N GLN A 628 12.42 -15.02 -13.87
CA GLN A 628 12.26 -13.56 -14.00
C GLN A 628 13.63 -12.87 -14.11
N LEU A 629 14.61 -13.28 -13.30
CA LEU A 629 15.96 -12.75 -13.39
C LEU A 629 16.61 -13.05 -14.75
N ILE A 630 16.44 -14.26 -15.27
CA ILE A 630 16.90 -14.66 -16.62
C ILE A 630 16.29 -13.76 -17.69
N ILE A 631 14.97 -13.54 -17.68
CA ILE A 631 14.29 -12.67 -18.65
C ILE A 631 14.87 -11.26 -18.61
N ARG A 632 15.10 -10.70 -17.42
CA ARG A 632 15.64 -9.34 -17.27
C ARG A 632 17.10 -9.24 -17.68
N ILE A 633 17.93 -10.22 -17.32
CA ILE A 633 19.33 -10.28 -17.79
C ILE A 633 19.37 -10.41 -19.32
N ASN A 634 18.55 -11.28 -19.91
CA ASN A 634 18.52 -11.43 -21.37
C ASN A 634 18.19 -10.10 -22.06
N GLY A 635 17.18 -9.36 -21.59
CA GLY A 635 16.85 -8.04 -22.15
C GLY A 635 17.99 -7.02 -22.07
N GLU A 636 18.76 -7.04 -20.98
CA GLU A 636 19.96 -6.20 -20.82
C GLU A 636 21.05 -6.55 -21.84
N LEU A 637 21.28 -7.85 -22.05
CA LEU A 637 22.32 -8.34 -22.96
C LEU A 637 21.94 -8.10 -24.43
N CYS A 638 20.68 -8.33 -24.81
CA CYS A 638 20.18 -8.00 -26.15
C CYS A 638 20.39 -6.51 -26.46
N TRP A 639 19.97 -5.62 -25.55
CA TRP A 639 20.18 -4.19 -25.75
C TRP A 639 21.67 -3.85 -25.86
N TYR A 640 22.51 -4.42 -24.99
CA TYR A 640 23.95 -4.14 -24.99
C TYR A 640 24.64 -4.59 -26.28
N ASP A 641 24.21 -5.72 -26.85
CA ASP A 641 24.74 -6.24 -28.11
C ASP A 641 24.33 -5.37 -29.31
N GLU A 642 23.06 -4.95 -29.37
CA GLU A 642 22.57 -4.00 -30.37
C GLU A 642 23.38 -2.69 -30.36
N GLN A 643 23.70 -2.16 -29.18
CA GLN A 643 24.50 -0.93 -29.06
C GLN A 643 25.95 -1.11 -29.53
N LYS A 644 26.53 -2.32 -29.40
CA LYS A 644 27.87 -2.60 -29.94
C LYS A 644 27.83 -2.61 -31.47
N LEU A 645 26.87 -3.32 -32.05
CA LEU A 645 26.69 -3.39 -33.50
C LEU A 645 26.51 -2.00 -34.12
N ASP A 646 25.70 -1.14 -33.49
CA ASP A 646 25.48 0.24 -33.93
C ASP A 646 26.77 1.09 -33.92
N LYS A 647 27.62 0.91 -32.91
CA LYS A 647 28.92 1.61 -32.81
C LYS A 647 29.89 1.12 -33.87
N ASP A 648 29.97 -0.19 -34.10
CA ASP A 648 30.85 -0.78 -35.11
C ASP A 648 30.42 -0.37 -36.52
N CYS A 649 29.12 -0.27 -36.79
CA CYS A 649 28.60 0.27 -38.04
C CYS A 649 29.02 1.73 -38.23
N LYS A 650 28.81 2.60 -37.23
CA LYS A 650 29.18 4.03 -37.32
C LYS A 650 30.70 4.26 -37.47
N ASN A 651 31.52 3.39 -36.88
CA ASN A 651 32.98 3.46 -37.01
C ASN A 651 33.51 2.95 -38.35
N ASN A 652 32.77 2.10 -39.07
CA ASN A 652 33.14 1.61 -40.40
C ASN A 652 32.73 2.56 -41.56
N TYR A 653 31.94 3.59 -41.28
CA TYR A 653 31.51 4.62 -42.26
C TYR A 653 32.18 5.99 -42.07
N ASN A 654 33.06 6.13 -41.08
CA ASN A 654 33.98 7.26 -40.91
C ASN A 654 35.41 6.82 -41.23
#